data_AF-A9VCN1-F1
#
_entry.id   AF-A9VCN1-F1
#
_cell.length_a   1.000
_cell.length_b   1.000
_cell.length_c   1.000
_cell.angle_alpha   90.00
_cell.angle_beta   90.00
_cell.angle_gamma   90.00
#
_symmetry.space_group_name_H-M   'P 1'
#
loop_
_entity.id
_entity.type
_entity.pdbx_description
1 polymer ?
#
loop_
_entity_poly.entity_id
_entity_poly.type
_entity_poly.pdbx_seq_one_letter_code
_entity_poly.pdbx_strand_id
1 'polypeptide(L)'
;MATKVCVTGASGFVATHCVQQLLEDGYYVKATVRDPTDEKKVSFLKRIAAEANAEDRLELVKGELLEENSFDDAVKDCEYVLHTASPFFITSDGDPDETFIRPAVKGTENVLNSVAKSSTVKRVILTSSCAAIYGSNDDKEGVFTEEDWNRTSDRKNGAYSLSKRMAEERAWEMAKAQDQYQLITINPAFVMGPTLSGRGTASYDFVKKIVDGSMKPYCPHLVVGMVDVRDVAKAHIKAMTHPNAQGRYIVAPESLTPLDVANILKEKFPNFSYPSGYAPKWLLYIFGPMMGVSWHFVSHNMNVDIKFDVSKIKKELDFEFRPISQALLDMVEAGIESGILKPKKNACVCVCVCVCVCVCVCSVSALSHVFSSLSSFSNQFCLSLSLSVSLCLSLSLSVCLSLSLTKPIIHLSLSLSLVYFSLSLTPGANASVCVCVSMERRGNWFRRRGHKRNSSTGSALSVASDDLNGSSDASSLKSRFRGFTDTVIEHLTRESAAGYAFLSKLSNKAAAQDAATQMRRFLKAFEESSPHTTVAEKAAAVQEFYEMMQNRMDQVNAWRDVDPEERDQVMDGLERYIVQHIYDSVFLQDDEDEQKDVRMQLRIRQLHWITPRNLDANIDLNSDEVLQEVTRAQEELLTMDAMRAPQDKLQCIVACSKSVFRILRLSSQDKKAQAADDFLPALIYILIKVNPPMLHSNMQFIERFAEPSRLMAGEAGYYYTNLMSATAYVEHLNAEQLEMSQDDFDRALRGSVIDATEGIEVIKNLKSMLDRCRNVENKQQVLMEEMSLLLDTLSALTASTVKPIPTVPESAMARIAGGVGVASDDEDDDSLFSSTSKAIHRTDTGASSTPPPSEDPSVSQILVDDEAYPAPPQAEPSTANSA
;
A
#
# COMPACT_ATOMS: atom_id res chain seq x y z
N MET A 1 48.21 -6.63 -11.27
CA MET A 1 46.80 -6.73 -11.71
C MET A 1 45.97 -5.87 -10.77
N ALA A 2 44.85 -5.32 -11.21
CA ALA A 2 43.93 -4.64 -10.28
C ALA A 2 43.34 -5.67 -9.30
N THR A 3 43.18 -5.28 -8.03
CA THR A 3 42.53 -6.12 -7.01
C THR A 3 41.08 -6.39 -7.41
N LYS A 4 40.68 -7.66 -7.36
CA LYS A 4 39.32 -8.11 -7.70
C LYS A 4 38.41 -8.11 -6.48
N VAL A 5 37.23 -7.54 -6.66
CA VAL A 5 36.19 -7.39 -5.63
C VAL A 5 34.87 -7.97 -6.17
N CYS A 6 34.27 -8.90 -5.44
CA CYS A 6 32.92 -9.38 -5.74
C CYS A 6 31.89 -8.50 -5.03
N VAL A 7 30.89 -7.99 -5.77
CA VAL A 7 29.74 -7.25 -5.21
C VAL A 7 28.47 -8.03 -5.50
N THR A 8 27.92 -8.69 -4.48
CA THR A 8 26.72 -9.51 -4.67
C THR A 8 25.48 -8.63 -4.80
N GLY A 9 24.60 -8.92 -5.76
CA GLY A 9 23.33 -8.19 -5.90
C GLY A 9 23.51 -6.76 -6.40
N ALA A 10 24.51 -6.54 -7.28
CA ALA A 10 24.99 -5.26 -7.78
C ALA A 10 23.90 -4.30 -8.28
N SER A 11 22.75 -4.82 -8.73
CA SER A 11 21.62 -4.00 -9.18
C SER A 11 20.78 -3.35 -8.05
N GLY A 12 21.09 -3.65 -6.78
CA GLY A 12 20.45 -3.06 -5.59
C GLY A 12 20.93 -1.64 -5.28
N PHE A 13 20.16 -0.92 -4.45
CA PHE A 13 20.35 0.53 -4.20
C PHE A 13 21.74 0.87 -3.66
N VAL A 14 22.14 0.29 -2.52
CA VAL A 14 23.50 0.45 -1.96
C VAL A 14 24.54 -0.17 -2.88
N ALA A 15 24.26 -1.37 -3.41
CA ALA A 15 25.17 -2.14 -4.24
C ALA A 15 25.68 -1.38 -5.47
N THR A 16 24.80 -0.63 -6.13
CA THR A 16 25.14 0.17 -7.33
C THR A 16 26.12 1.30 -6.99
N HIS A 17 25.96 1.94 -5.83
CA HIS A 17 26.91 2.95 -5.34
C HIS A 17 28.26 2.33 -4.93
N CYS A 18 28.27 1.10 -4.40
CA CYS A 18 29.50 0.36 -4.17
C CYS A 18 30.24 0.04 -5.48
N VAL A 19 29.52 -0.41 -6.52
CA VAL A 19 30.11 -0.67 -7.85
C VAL A 19 30.70 0.61 -8.44
N GLN A 20 29.98 1.73 -8.38
CA GLN A 20 30.48 3.02 -8.85
C GLN A 20 31.81 3.39 -8.17
N GLN A 21 31.80 3.52 -6.85
CA GLN A 21 32.99 3.98 -6.11
C GLN A 21 34.17 3.01 -6.24
N LEU A 22 33.93 1.69 -6.33
CA LEU A 22 35.00 0.72 -6.59
C LEU A 22 35.64 0.87 -7.98
N LEU A 23 34.86 1.17 -9.02
CA LEU A 23 35.39 1.40 -10.37
C LEU A 23 36.14 2.73 -10.47
N GLU A 24 35.66 3.77 -9.77
CA GLU A 24 36.32 5.07 -9.62
C GLU A 24 37.66 4.96 -8.86
N ASP A 25 37.69 4.25 -7.72
CA ASP A 25 38.91 3.94 -6.95
C ASP A 25 39.84 2.94 -7.69
N GLY A 26 39.34 2.32 -8.74
CA GLY A 26 40.12 1.61 -9.75
C GLY A 26 40.23 0.09 -9.59
N TYR A 27 39.36 -0.50 -8.76
CA TYR A 27 39.24 -1.95 -8.57
C TYR A 27 38.65 -2.65 -9.81
N TYR A 28 38.86 -3.96 -9.88
CA TYR A 28 38.13 -4.83 -10.81
C TYR A 28 36.90 -5.41 -10.09
N VAL A 29 35.70 -5.20 -10.64
CA VAL A 29 34.43 -5.51 -9.97
C VAL A 29 33.71 -6.66 -10.66
N LYS A 30 33.61 -7.80 -9.96
CA LYS A 30 32.69 -8.89 -10.28
C LYS A 30 31.32 -8.59 -9.67
N ALA A 31 30.43 -8.03 -10.47
CA ALA A 31 29.10 -7.58 -10.07
C ALA A 31 28.06 -8.69 -10.30
N THR A 32 27.50 -9.27 -9.23
CA THR A 32 26.51 -10.35 -9.39
C THR A 32 25.10 -9.84 -9.59
N VAL A 33 24.39 -10.43 -10.54
CA VAL A 33 22.99 -10.14 -10.90
C VAL A 33 22.27 -11.45 -11.25
N ARG A 34 20.95 -11.50 -11.10
CA ARG A 34 20.15 -12.71 -11.41
C ARG A 34 20.26 -13.14 -12.87
N ASP A 35 20.29 -12.16 -13.76
CA ASP A 35 20.43 -12.34 -15.20
C ASP A 35 21.36 -11.23 -15.74
N PRO A 36 22.59 -11.54 -16.17
CA PRO A 36 23.50 -10.57 -16.75
C PRO A 36 23.14 -10.16 -18.19
N THR A 37 22.17 -10.84 -18.82
CA THR A 37 21.69 -10.56 -20.18
C THR A 37 20.48 -9.63 -20.22
N ASP A 38 19.79 -9.41 -19.08
CA ASP A 38 18.67 -8.49 -18.97
C ASP A 38 19.15 -7.02 -18.96
N GLU A 39 19.36 -6.46 -20.15
CA GLU A 39 19.81 -5.07 -20.33
C GLU A 39 18.93 -4.05 -19.60
N LYS A 40 17.63 -4.30 -19.39
CA LYS A 40 16.76 -3.38 -18.64
C LYS A 40 17.13 -3.33 -17.15
N LYS A 41 17.75 -4.38 -16.62
CA LYS A 41 18.20 -4.48 -15.22
C LYS A 41 19.70 -4.26 -15.02
N VAL A 42 20.52 -4.27 -16.09
CA VAL A 42 21.99 -4.13 -15.98
C VAL A 42 22.62 -2.95 -16.74
N SER A 43 21.90 -2.32 -17.69
CA SER A 43 22.45 -1.24 -18.52
C SER A 43 23.00 -0.05 -17.74
N PHE A 44 22.43 0.28 -16.57
CA PHE A 44 22.96 1.34 -15.72
C PHE A 44 24.32 0.99 -15.09
N LEU A 45 24.61 -0.29 -14.82
CA LEU A 45 25.93 -0.72 -14.35
C LEU A 45 26.98 -0.54 -15.46
N LYS A 46 26.63 -0.90 -16.70
CA LYS A 46 27.49 -0.66 -17.88
C LYS A 46 27.72 0.83 -18.12
N ARG A 47 26.68 1.66 -17.94
CA ARG A 47 26.80 3.13 -18.02
C ARG A 47 27.74 3.69 -16.96
N ILE A 48 27.62 3.26 -15.70
CA ILE A 48 28.53 3.65 -14.61
C ILE A 48 29.98 3.29 -14.95
N ALA A 49 30.22 2.09 -15.49
CA ALA A 49 31.56 1.69 -15.91
C ALA A 49 32.11 2.56 -17.05
N ALA A 50 31.27 2.95 -18.03
CA ALA A 50 31.67 3.86 -19.10
C ALA A 50 31.92 5.30 -18.61
N GLU A 51 31.09 5.82 -17.70
CA GLU A 51 31.29 7.12 -17.04
C GLU A 51 32.61 7.14 -16.24
N ALA A 52 32.99 6.01 -15.63
CA ALA A 52 34.26 5.81 -14.93
C ALA A 52 35.45 5.43 -15.83
N ASN A 53 35.26 5.29 -17.16
CA ASN A 53 36.27 4.77 -18.11
C ASN A 53 36.89 3.44 -17.63
N ALA A 54 36.03 2.50 -17.25
CA ALA A 54 36.34 1.28 -16.51
C ALA A 54 35.57 0.05 -17.04
N GLU A 55 35.13 0.06 -18.30
CA GLU A 55 34.36 -1.03 -18.91
C GLU A 55 35.11 -2.36 -18.94
N ASP A 56 36.44 -2.33 -19.04
CA ASP A 56 37.33 -3.49 -18.95
C ASP A 56 37.44 -4.07 -17.52
N ARG A 57 36.97 -3.33 -16.51
CA ARG A 57 37.02 -3.66 -15.09
C ARG A 57 35.67 -4.03 -14.48
N LEU A 58 34.57 -4.00 -15.24
CA LEU A 58 33.26 -4.49 -14.80
C LEU A 58 32.93 -5.85 -15.43
N GLU A 59 32.85 -6.89 -14.60
CA GLU A 59 32.41 -8.23 -15.00
C GLU A 59 31.00 -8.49 -14.42
N LEU A 60 30.00 -8.65 -15.28
CA LEU A 60 28.64 -9.04 -14.85
C LEU A 60 28.55 -10.57 -14.74
N VAL A 61 28.35 -11.08 -13.54
CA VAL A 61 28.30 -12.53 -13.26
C VAL A 61 26.87 -12.92 -12.87
N LYS A 62 26.38 -14.08 -13.34
CA LYS A 62 25.12 -14.63 -12.84
C LYS A 62 25.31 -15.03 -11.37
N GLY A 63 24.40 -14.63 -10.49
CA GLY A 63 24.32 -15.14 -9.12
C GLY A 63 22.90 -15.01 -8.59
N GLU A 64 22.32 -16.11 -8.09
CA GLU A 64 20.98 -16.15 -7.52
C GLU A 64 21.04 -16.60 -6.06
N LEU A 65 20.41 -15.81 -5.19
CA LEU A 65 20.71 -15.84 -3.75
C LEU A 65 20.40 -17.20 -3.10
N LEU A 66 19.40 -17.91 -3.61
CA LEU A 66 18.93 -19.20 -3.08
C LEU A 66 19.37 -20.42 -3.91
N GLU A 67 20.05 -20.20 -5.05
CA GLU A 67 20.62 -21.24 -5.91
C GLU A 67 22.01 -21.60 -5.36
N GLU A 68 22.17 -22.83 -4.85
CA GLU A 68 23.39 -23.27 -4.18
C GLU A 68 24.59 -23.23 -5.14
N ASN A 69 25.75 -22.78 -4.64
CA ASN A 69 27.00 -22.64 -5.41
C ASN A 69 26.97 -21.55 -6.51
N SER A 70 25.87 -20.80 -6.68
CA SER A 70 25.74 -19.79 -7.76
C SER A 70 26.70 -18.59 -7.63
N PHE A 71 27.40 -18.46 -6.50
CA PHE A 71 28.41 -17.41 -6.27
C PHE A 71 29.84 -17.91 -6.42
N ASP A 72 30.09 -19.20 -6.63
CA ASP A 72 31.45 -19.79 -6.69
C ASP A 72 32.32 -19.07 -7.73
N ASP A 73 31.84 -18.92 -8.96
CA ASP A 73 32.54 -18.19 -10.04
C ASP A 73 32.69 -16.69 -9.76
N ALA A 74 31.76 -16.09 -9.02
CA ALA A 74 31.78 -14.68 -8.67
C ALA A 74 32.84 -14.37 -7.60
N VAL A 75 33.01 -15.22 -6.60
CA VAL A 75 34.02 -15.04 -5.53
C VAL A 75 35.40 -15.58 -5.90
N LYS A 76 35.49 -16.40 -6.95
CA LYS A 76 36.75 -16.92 -7.49
C LYS A 76 37.69 -15.79 -7.93
N ASP A 77 38.94 -15.89 -7.49
CA ASP A 77 40.03 -14.94 -7.70
C ASP A 77 39.79 -13.54 -7.09
N CYS A 78 38.76 -13.35 -6.25
CA CYS A 78 38.54 -12.09 -5.53
C CYS A 78 39.32 -12.05 -4.22
N GLU A 79 39.84 -10.87 -3.87
CA GLU A 79 40.45 -10.61 -2.56
C GLU A 79 39.39 -10.20 -1.52
N TYR A 80 38.30 -9.57 -2.00
CA TYR A 80 37.26 -9.00 -1.16
C TYR A 80 35.86 -9.34 -1.69
N VAL A 81 34.90 -9.48 -0.78
CA VAL A 81 33.49 -9.69 -1.12
C VAL A 81 32.59 -8.72 -0.35
N LEU A 82 31.84 -7.90 -1.07
CA LEU A 82 30.80 -7.02 -0.53
C LEU A 82 29.46 -7.76 -0.68
N HIS A 83 29.02 -8.41 0.40
CA HIS A 83 27.75 -9.13 0.40
C HIS A 83 26.60 -8.17 0.72
N THR A 84 26.07 -7.54 -0.34
CA THR A 84 24.93 -6.59 -0.27
C THR A 84 23.59 -7.21 -0.66
N ALA A 85 23.59 -8.45 -1.19
CA ALA A 85 22.40 -9.12 -1.68
C ALA A 85 21.52 -9.59 -0.52
N SER A 86 20.33 -9.02 -0.42
CA SER A 86 19.29 -9.42 0.54
C SER A 86 17.97 -9.54 -0.20
N PRO A 87 17.09 -10.50 0.17
CA PRO A 87 15.70 -10.39 -0.19
C PRO A 87 15.15 -9.11 0.43
N PHE A 88 14.34 -8.37 -0.32
CA PHE A 88 13.61 -7.22 0.16
C PHE A 88 12.20 -7.27 -0.42
N PHE A 89 11.27 -7.78 0.38
CA PHE A 89 9.86 -7.87 0.05
C PHE A 89 9.11 -6.75 0.76
N ILE A 90 8.31 -5.99 0.00
CA ILE A 90 7.51 -4.87 0.52
C ILE A 90 6.14 -5.36 1.04
N THR A 91 5.70 -6.53 0.57
CA THR A 91 4.46 -7.19 0.99
C THR A 91 4.72 -8.14 2.16
N SER A 92 3.88 -8.05 3.18
CA SER A 92 3.87 -8.95 4.34
C SER A 92 2.91 -10.13 4.16
N ASP A 93 2.69 -10.53 2.90
CA ASP A 93 1.79 -11.60 2.52
C ASP A 93 2.56 -12.94 2.50
N GLY A 94 2.01 -13.96 3.16
CA GLY A 94 2.64 -15.28 3.34
C GLY A 94 3.28 -15.49 4.71
N ASP A 95 3.91 -16.65 4.90
CA ASP A 95 4.58 -17.03 6.15
C ASP A 95 5.86 -16.21 6.35
N PRO A 96 6.03 -15.47 7.47
CA PRO A 96 7.26 -14.78 7.81
C PRO A 96 8.55 -15.62 7.72
N ASP A 97 8.48 -16.92 8.03
CA ASP A 97 9.63 -17.82 7.91
C ASP A 97 10.04 -18.06 6.46
N GLU A 98 9.09 -18.22 5.54
CA GLU A 98 9.34 -18.43 4.10
C GLU A 98 9.65 -17.12 3.37
N THR A 99 8.97 -16.03 3.69
CA THR A 99 9.12 -14.74 2.99
C THR A 99 10.36 -13.98 3.44
N PHE A 100 10.67 -13.92 4.74
CA PHE A 100 11.75 -13.07 5.26
C PHE A 100 12.93 -13.84 5.85
N ILE A 101 12.68 -14.80 6.75
CA ILE A 101 13.72 -15.37 7.61
C ILE A 101 14.60 -16.35 6.84
N ARG A 102 14.01 -17.42 6.27
CA ARG A 102 14.75 -18.45 5.54
C ARG A 102 15.52 -17.89 4.34
N PRO A 103 14.95 -17.01 3.49
CA PRO A 103 15.70 -16.47 2.34
C PRO A 103 16.88 -15.58 2.74
N ALA A 104 16.77 -14.82 3.84
CA ALA A 104 17.87 -13.99 4.32
C ALA A 104 19.00 -14.84 4.90
N VAL A 105 18.69 -15.79 5.78
CA VAL A 105 19.68 -16.69 6.39
C VAL A 105 20.35 -17.57 5.33
N LYS A 106 19.56 -18.33 4.55
CA LYS A 106 20.09 -19.23 3.51
C LYS A 106 20.87 -18.49 2.42
N GLY A 107 20.44 -17.26 2.09
CA GLY A 107 21.16 -16.40 1.15
C GLY A 107 22.55 -16.01 1.64
N THR A 108 22.67 -15.62 2.90
CA THR A 108 23.95 -15.32 3.54
C THR A 108 24.83 -16.56 3.66
N GLU A 109 24.28 -17.71 4.06
CA GLU A 109 25.00 -18.98 4.08
C GLU A 109 25.56 -19.36 2.71
N ASN A 110 24.77 -19.24 1.64
CA ASN A 110 25.17 -19.61 0.28
C ASN A 110 26.39 -18.79 -0.22
N VAL A 111 26.37 -17.47 0.02
CA VAL A 111 27.51 -16.60 -0.31
C VAL A 111 28.74 -16.95 0.53
N LEU A 112 28.59 -17.16 1.84
CA LEU A 112 29.71 -17.49 2.73
C LEU A 112 30.27 -18.91 2.47
N ASN A 113 29.44 -19.87 2.06
CA ASN A 113 29.87 -21.19 1.60
C ASN A 113 30.70 -21.10 0.32
N SER A 114 30.31 -20.23 -0.62
CA SER A 114 31.10 -19.94 -1.82
C SER A 114 32.44 -19.29 -1.46
N VAL A 115 32.44 -18.33 -0.52
CA VAL A 115 33.67 -17.70 0.00
C VAL A 115 34.60 -18.71 0.65
N ALA A 116 34.08 -19.65 1.45
CA ALA A 116 34.88 -20.67 2.12
C ALA A 116 35.66 -21.56 1.13
N LYS A 117 35.14 -21.79 -0.09
CA LYS A 117 35.86 -22.49 -1.16
C LYS A 117 36.96 -21.65 -1.83
N SER A 118 36.92 -20.33 -1.68
CA SER A 118 37.82 -19.38 -2.37
C SER A 118 39.02 -19.01 -1.51
N SER A 119 40.17 -19.62 -1.79
CA SER A 119 41.42 -19.39 -1.07
C SER A 119 42.03 -17.98 -1.23
N THR A 120 41.45 -17.12 -2.08
CA THR A 120 41.92 -15.75 -2.31
C THR A 120 41.21 -14.69 -1.47
N VAL A 121 40.02 -14.98 -0.94
CA VAL A 121 39.21 -13.99 -0.21
C VAL A 121 39.80 -13.77 1.19
N LYS A 122 40.18 -12.52 1.48
CA LYS A 122 40.78 -12.09 2.75
C LYS A 122 39.76 -11.48 3.71
N ARG A 123 38.76 -10.78 3.16
CA ARG A 123 37.76 -10.05 3.96
C ARG A 123 36.40 -10.02 3.26
N VAL A 124 35.35 -10.29 4.04
CA VAL A 124 33.94 -10.19 3.64
C VAL A 124 33.31 -9.03 4.38
N ILE A 125 32.61 -8.18 3.65
CA ILE A 125 31.92 -7.00 4.15
C ILE A 125 30.43 -7.19 3.90
N LEU A 126 29.69 -7.55 4.95
CA LEU A 126 28.27 -7.87 4.90
C LEU A 126 27.41 -6.62 5.18
N THR A 127 26.49 -6.31 4.27
CA THR A 127 25.45 -5.30 4.51
C THR A 127 24.35 -5.87 5.40
N SER A 128 24.49 -5.65 6.71
CA SER A 128 23.43 -5.90 7.70
C SER A 128 22.48 -4.69 7.74
N SER A 129 21.96 -4.33 8.92
CA SER A 129 21.12 -3.17 9.17
C SER A 129 21.14 -2.81 10.66
N CYS A 130 20.79 -1.57 11.01
CA CYS A 130 20.41 -1.25 12.40
C CYS A 130 19.22 -2.09 12.90
N ALA A 131 18.42 -2.70 12.01
CA ALA A 131 17.38 -3.67 12.40
C ALA A 131 17.91 -4.97 13.06
N ALA A 132 19.23 -5.25 12.96
CA ALA A 132 19.90 -6.31 13.72
C ALA A 132 20.39 -5.84 15.12
N ILE A 133 20.33 -4.52 15.38
CA ILE A 133 20.79 -3.86 16.61
C ILE A 133 19.60 -3.52 17.52
N TYR A 134 18.47 -3.11 16.94
CA TYR A 134 17.21 -2.86 17.65
C TYR A 134 15.99 -3.35 16.85
N GLY A 135 14.89 -3.59 17.54
CA GLY A 135 13.59 -4.00 17.02
C GLY A 135 12.52 -2.90 17.10
N SER A 136 12.45 -2.18 18.22
CA SER A 136 11.62 -0.98 18.43
C SER A 136 12.42 0.17 19.03
N ASN A 137 12.00 1.42 18.80
CA ASN A 137 12.70 2.60 19.31
C ASN A 137 12.81 2.65 20.85
N ASP A 138 11.91 1.98 21.58
CA ASP A 138 11.90 1.90 23.05
C ASP A 138 12.64 0.68 23.64
N ASP A 139 13.31 -0.14 22.81
CA ASP A 139 14.12 -1.29 23.26
C ASP A 139 15.20 -0.91 24.30
N LYS A 140 15.66 0.36 24.29
CA LYS A 140 16.75 0.87 25.13
C LYS A 140 16.58 2.37 25.38
N GLU A 141 16.67 2.79 26.64
CA GLU A 141 16.85 4.20 26.97
C GLU A 141 18.29 4.63 26.64
N GLY A 142 18.45 5.63 25.76
CA GLY A 142 19.74 6.26 25.48
C GLY A 142 20.22 6.11 24.04
N VAL A 143 21.43 5.58 23.86
CA VAL A 143 22.14 5.51 22.57
C VAL A 143 22.49 4.06 22.25
N PHE A 144 22.19 3.62 21.03
CA PHE A 144 22.57 2.31 20.52
C PHE A 144 24.02 2.28 20.03
N THR A 145 24.75 1.21 20.36
CA THR A 145 26.15 0.98 19.96
C THR A 145 26.30 -0.36 19.24
N GLU A 146 27.47 -0.63 18.65
CA GLU A 146 27.77 -1.90 17.98
C GLU A 146 27.67 -3.15 18.89
N GLU A 147 27.62 -2.97 20.22
CA GLU A 147 27.46 -4.06 21.19
C GLU A 147 25.99 -4.50 21.33
N ASP A 148 25.03 -3.63 20.99
CA ASP A 148 23.61 -3.91 21.11
C ASP A 148 23.12 -4.88 20.01
N TRP A 149 22.22 -5.78 20.39
CA TRP A 149 21.58 -6.73 19.48
C TRP A 149 20.07 -6.65 19.67
N ASN A 150 19.33 -6.71 18.56
CA ASN A 150 17.88 -6.77 18.59
C ASN A 150 17.45 -8.02 19.38
N ARG A 151 16.58 -7.86 20.39
CA ARG A 151 16.05 -8.99 21.17
C ARG A 151 14.52 -9.01 21.25
N THR A 152 13.86 -8.00 20.69
CA THR A 152 12.41 -7.77 20.82
C THR A 152 11.64 -8.14 19.56
N SER A 153 12.29 -8.19 18.39
CA SER A 153 11.64 -8.60 17.15
C SER A 153 11.37 -10.10 17.10
N ASP A 154 10.11 -10.45 16.80
CA ASP A 154 9.61 -11.80 16.64
C ASP A 154 8.94 -12.01 15.26
N ARG A 155 8.43 -13.21 14.98
CA ARG A 155 7.78 -13.57 13.70
C ARG A 155 6.51 -12.76 13.39
N LYS A 156 5.82 -12.28 14.42
CA LYS A 156 4.60 -11.46 14.34
C LYS A 156 4.94 -9.96 14.39
N ASN A 157 5.92 -9.59 15.21
CA ASN A 157 6.33 -8.21 15.46
C ASN A 157 7.75 -7.98 14.94
N GLY A 158 7.87 -7.46 13.71
CA GLY A 158 9.19 -7.11 13.15
C GLY A 158 9.94 -8.26 12.47
N ALA A 159 9.23 -9.13 11.73
CA ALA A 159 9.83 -10.27 11.01
C ALA A 159 11.03 -9.92 10.11
N TYR A 160 11.04 -8.73 9.49
CA TYR A 160 12.19 -8.22 8.73
C TYR A 160 13.41 -7.92 9.62
N SER A 161 13.20 -7.30 10.79
CA SER A 161 14.26 -7.02 11.76
C SER A 161 14.81 -8.32 12.36
N LEU A 162 13.92 -9.28 12.65
CA LEU A 162 14.30 -10.64 13.04
C LEU A 162 15.13 -11.35 11.95
N SER A 163 14.75 -11.27 10.67
CA SER A 163 15.52 -11.93 9.60
C SER A 163 16.89 -11.29 9.40
N LYS A 164 17.00 -9.96 9.51
CA LYS A 164 18.29 -9.25 9.49
C LYS A 164 19.19 -9.64 10.66
N ARG A 165 18.65 -9.74 11.88
CA ARG A 165 19.38 -10.24 13.04
C ARG A 165 19.90 -11.66 12.81
N MET A 166 19.01 -12.59 12.43
CA MET A 166 19.36 -14.00 12.28
C MET A 166 20.40 -14.23 11.15
N ALA A 167 20.31 -13.48 10.05
CA ALA A 167 21.31 -13.53 8.99
C ALA A 167 22.69 -13.00 9.45
N GLU A 168 22.72 -11.92 10.25
CA GLU A 168 23.99 -11.40 10.79
C GLU A 168 24.60 -12.34 11.85
N GLU A 169 23.79 -12.88 12.77
CA GLU A 169 24.22 -13.89 13.75
C GLU A 169 24.82 -15.10 13.04
N ARG A 170 24.13 -15.62 12.02
CA ARG A 170 24.59 -16.77 11.24
C ARG A 170 25.90 -16.49 10.51
N ALA A 171 26.07 -15.29 9.94
CA ALA A 171 27.33 -14.88 9.35
C ALA A 171 28.48 -14.87 10.37
N TRP A 172 28.25 -14.34 11.57
CA TRP A 172 29.25 -14.35 12.64
C TRP A 172 29.57 -15.76 13.17
N GLU A 173 28.60 -16.67 13.23
CA GLU A 173 28.85 -18.08 13.54
C GLU A 173 29.78 -18.73 12.51
N MET A 174 29.45 -18.60 11.22
CA MET A 174 30.25 -19.16 10.13
C MET A 174 31.66 -18.56 10.10
N ALA A 175 31.77 -17.24 10.30
CA ALA A 175 33.05 -16.55 10.33
C ALA A 175 33.92 -16.93 11.54
N LYS A 176 33.33 -17.26 12.70
CA LYS A 176 34.06 -17.75 13.89
C LYS A 176 34.49 -19.22 13.78
N ALA A 177 33.93 -19.99 12.85
CA ALA A 177 34.26 -21.40 12.64
C ALA A 177 35.46 -21.62 11.69
N GLN A 178 36.15 -20.54 11.27
CA GLN A 178 37.21 -20.54 10.27
C GLN A 178 38.17 -19.36 10.47
N ASP A 179 39.39 -19.46 9.94
CA ASP A 179 40.43 -18.41 10.02
C ASP A 179 40.88 -17.89 8.63
N GLN A 180 40.17 -18.25 7.55
CA GLN A 180 40.54 -17.93 6.16
C GLN A 180 40.21 -16.49 5.76
N TYR A 181 39.06 -15.97 6.18
CA TYR A 181 38.64 -14.59 5.91
C TYR A 181 38.15 -13.86 7.17
N GLN A 182 38.37 -12.55 7.20
CA GLN A 182 37.80 -11.68 8.22
C GLN A 182 36.38 -11.24 7.83
N LEU A 183 35.39 -11.44 8.69
CA LEU A 183 34.06 -10.83 8.52
C LEU A 183 34.02 -9.44 9.16
N ILE A 184 33.41 -8.49 8.45
CA ILE A 184 33.02 -7.17 8.96
C ILE A 184 31.57 -6.92 8.55
N THR A 185 30.76 -6.37 9.46
CA THR A 185 29.37 -6.00 9.16
C THR A 185 29.18 -4.49 9.17
N ILE A 186 28.46 -4.01 8.16
CA ILE A 186 28.01 -2.62 8.05
C ILE A 186 26.52 -2.59 8.38
N ASN A 187 26.13 -1.84 9.40
CA ASN A 187 24.77 -1.74 9.91
C ASN A 187 24.20 -0.35 9.58
N PRO A 188 23.78 -0.09 8.33
CA PRO A 188 23.13 1.17 7.99
C PRO A 188 21.74 1.27 8.64
N ALA A 189 21.36 2.50 8.98
CA ALA A 189 19.97 2.83 9.27
C ALA A 189 19.20 3.06 7.96
N PHE A 190 18.19 3.93 7.94
CA PHE A 190 17.34 4.12 6.77
C PHE A 190 18.08 4.90 5.68
N VAL A 191 18.40 4.22 4.58
CA VAL A 191 19.31 4.73 3.54
C VAL A 191 18.58 5.70 2.62
N MET A 192 19.02 6.95 2.58
CA MET A 192 18.55 8.04 1.71
C MET A 192 19.59 8.35 0.63
N GLY A 193 19.22 9.11 -0.39
CA GLY A 193 20.15 9.59 -1.43
C GLY A 193 19.72 9.23 -2.86
N PRO A 194 20.49 9.68 -3.88
CA PRO A 194 20.12 9.57 -5.28
C PRO A 194 20.16 8.12 -5.81
N THR A 195 19.18 7.74 -6.64
CA THR A 195 19.17 6.44 -7.35
C THR A 195 19.94 6.49 -8.66
N LEU A 196 20.97 5.64 -8.79
CA LEU A 196 21.75 5.50 -10.03
C LEU A 196 21.05 4.60 -11.07
N SER A 197 20.16 3.72 -10.60
CA SER A 197 19.40 2.80 -11.47
C SER A 197 18.14 3.42 -12.08
N GLY A 198 17.75 4.63 -11.65
CA GLY A 198 16.48 5.28 -12.04
C GLY A 198 15.22 4.60 -11.47
N ARG A 199 15.37 3.60 -10.58
CA ARG A 199 14.26 2.84 -9.98
C ARG A 199 13.97 3.31 -8.56
N GLY A 200 12.69 3.24 -8.19
CA GLY A 200 12.20 3.47 -6.83
C GLY A 200 12.63 2.38 -5.85
N THR A 201 12.64 2.75 -4.58
CA THR A 201 12.99 1.90 -3.42
C THR A 201 12.04 2.25 -2.27
N ALA A 202 12.00 1.45 -1.20
CA ALA A 202 11.20 1.78 -0.02
C ALA A 202 11.59 3.14 0.62
N SER A 203 12.85 3.56 0.49
CA SER A 203 13.29 4.91 0.90
C SER A 203 12.62 6.00 0.05
N TYR A 204 12.53 5.79 -1.27
CA TYR A 204 11.78 6.68 -2.15
C TYR A 204 10.29 6.67 -1.84
N ASP A 205 9.68 5.53 -1.49
CA ASP A 205 8.28 5.47 -1.10
C ASP A 205 8.00 6.20 0.24
N PHE A 206 8.94 6.17 1.18
CA PHE A 206 8.87 6.96 2.41
C PHE A 206 8.91 8.47 2.11
N VAL A 207 9.90 8.94 1.35
CA VAL A 207 9.99 10.36 0.95
C VAL A 207 8.77 10.77 0.13
N LYS A 208 8.29 9.91 -0.78
CA LYS A 208 7.10 10.13 -1.61
C LYS A 208 5.86 10.42 -0.75
N LYS A 209 5.58 9.60 0.28
CA LYS A 209 4.45 9.81 1.20
C LYS A 209 4.51 11.15 1.97
N ILE A 210 5.72 11.69 2.19
CA ILE A 210 5.94 13.00 2.82
C ILE A 210 5.65 14.14 1.84
N VAL A 211 5.96 13.98 0.55
CA VAL A 211 5.91 15.05 -0.45
C VAL A 211 4.68 15.03 -1.38
N ASP A 212 3.98 13.91 -1.52
CA ASP A 212 2.79 13.80 -2.38
C ASP A 212 1.50 14.33 -1.74
N GLY A 213 1.47 14.42 -0.41
CA GLY A 213 0.34 14.88 0.39
C GLY A 213 -0.38 13.77 1.17
N SER A 214 0.07 12.51 1.10
CA SER A 214 -0.47 11.38 1.85
C SER A 214 -0.41 11.59 3.37
N MET A 215 0.57 12.35 3.87
CA MET A 215 0.70 12.76 5.29
C MET A 215 0.10 14.14 5.60
N LYS A 216 -0.78 14.71 4.77
CA LYS A 216 -1.44 15.99 5.08
C LYS A 216 -2.73 15.81 5.91
N PRO A 217 -3.01 16.72 6.87
CA PRO A 217 -2.15 17.80 7.36
C PRO A 217 -1.12 17.35 8.41
N TYR A 218 -1.24 16.14 8.95
CA TYR A 218 -0.43 15.66 10.08
C TYR A 218 0.33 14.36 9.75
N CYS A 219 1.60 14.30 10.14
CA CYS A 219 2.45 13.11 10.03
C CYS A 219 2.69 12.45 11.41
N PRO A 220 3.13 11.18 11.49
CA PRO A 220 3.53 10.57 12.76
C PRO A 220 4.81 11.20 13.32
N HIS A 221 4.90 11.35 14.66
CA HIS A 221 6.16 11.63 15.36
C HIS A 221 6.95 10.33 15.54
N LEU A 222 7.43 9.81 14.42
CA LEU A 222 8.31 8.64 14.32
C LEU A 222 9.73 9.14 14.06
N VAL A 223 10.65 8.96 15.00
CA VAL A 223 12.06 9.30 14.81
C VAL A 223 12.75 8.10 14.13
N VAL A 224 13.49 8.36 13.05
CA VAL A 224 14.16 7.32 12.25
C VAL A 224 15.62 7.74 12.02
N GLY A 225 16.56 6.84 12.30
CA GLY A 225 17.97 7.02 11.91
C GLY A 225 18.13 6.99 10.39
N MET A 226 18.89 7.93 9.83
CA MET A 226 19.05 8.11 8.39
C MET A 226 20.52 8.24 7.99
N VAL A 227 20.86 7.84 6.76
CA VAL A 227 22.23 7.84 6.23
C VAL A 227 22.23 8.02 4.70
N ASP A 228 23.24 8.70 4.15
CA ASP A 228 23.43 8.80 2.70
C ASP A 228 23.93 7.46 2.10
N VAL A 229 23.31 7.00 1.01
CA VAL A 229 23.68 5.79 0.25
C VAL A 229 25.15 5.81 -0.20
N ARG A 230 25.70 6.99 -0.52
CA ARG A 230 27.09 7.19 -0.91
C ARG A 230 28.03 7.02 0.28
N ASP A 231 27.59 7.37 1.49
CA ASP A 231 28.32 7.11 2.73
C ASP A 231 28.26 5.63 3.11
N VAL A 232 27.11 4.96 2.92
CA VAL A 232 27.03 3.51 3.13
C VAL A 232 28.00 2.78 2.19
N ALA A 233 28.05 3.14 0.90
CA ALA A 233 29.02 2.57 -0.05
C ALA A 233 30.48 2.87 0.34
N LYS A 234 30.80 4.13 0.68
CA LYS A 234 32.12 4.55 1.18
C LYS A 234 32.52 3.77 2.45
N ALA A 235 31.57 3.48 3.34
CA ALA A 235 31.79 2.71 4.55
C ALA A 235 32.15 1.25 4.25
N HIS A 236 31.53 0.63 3.23
CA HIS A 236 31.92 -0.71 2.79
C HIS A 236 33.35 -0.73 2.23
N ILE A 237 33.73 0.28 1.42
CA ILE A 237 35.06 0.35 0.80
C ILE A 237 36.15 0.70 1.83
N LYS A 238 35.89 1.61 2.77
CA LYS A 238 36.79 1.88 3.89
C LYS A 238 36.93 0.67 4.82
N ALA A 239 35.84 -0.03 5.16
CA ALA A 239 35.92 -1.27 5.94
C ALA A 239 36.65 -2.39 5.18
N MET A 240 36.52 -2.46 3.85
CA MET A 240 37.25 -3.40 3.00
C MET A 240 38.77 -3.17 3.07
N THR A 241 39.22 -1.91 3.04
CA THR A 241 40.64 -1.55 2.84
C THR A 241 41.40 -1.22 4.12
N HIS A 242 40.73 -0.70 5.16
CA HIS A 242 41.43 -0.18 6.33
C HIS A 242 41.98 -1.30 7.24
N PRO A 243 43.24 -1.24 7.70
CA PRO A 243 43.86 -2.34 8.44
C PRO A 243 43.18 -2.61 9.79
N ASN A 244 42.77 -1.55 10.50
CA ASN A 244 42.14 -1.66 11.82
C ASN A 244 40.66 -2.05 11.77
N ALA A 245 40.08 -2.25 10.59
CA ALA A 245 38.65 -2.52 10.45
C ALA A 245 38.29 -3.88 11.06
N GLN A 246 37.36 -3.92 12.02
CA GLN A 246 36.93 -5.15 12.68
C GLN A 246 35.52 -5.07 13.30
N GLY A 247 34.82 -6.21 13.34
CA GLY A 247 33.53 -6.33 14.00
C GLY A 247 32.39 -5.71 13.19
N ARG A 248 31.48 -5.04 13.91
CA ARG A 248 30.30 -4.35 13.37
C ARG A 248 30.58 -2.85 13.25
N TYR A 249 29.82 -2.12 12.43
CA TYR A 249 29.87 -0.65 12.35
C TYR A 249 28.49 -0.06 12.11
N ILE A 250 28.03 0.83 13.00
CA ILE A 250 26.78 1.57 12.79
C ILE A 250 27.01 2.70 11.79
N VAL A 251 26.10 2.83 10.82
CA VAL A 251 26.13 3.88 9.81
C VAL A 251 24.80 4.64 9.84
N ALA A 252 24.67 5.51 10.84
CA ALA A 252 23.44 6.23 11.19
C ALA A 252 23.77 7.60 11.84
N PRO A 253 24.33 8.57 11.10
CA PRO A 253 24.85 9.82 11.68
C PRO A 253 23.79 10.76 12.26
N GLU A 254 22.56 10.72 11.74
CA GLU A 254 21.47 11.63 12.12
C GLU A 254 20.16 10.87 12.27
N SER A 255 19.29 11.33 13.16
CA SER A 255 17.93 10.79 13.36
C SER A 255 16.91 11.90 13.17
N LEU A 256 15.96 11.71 12.25
CA LEU A 256 14.96 12.71 11.86
C LEU A 256 13.54 12.15 11.88
N THR A 257 12.55 13.02 12.03
CA THR A 257 11.13 12.70 11.81
C THR A 257 10.69 12.99 10.36
N PRO A 258 9.52 12.47 9.93
CA PRO A 258 8.87 12.91 8.71
C PRO A 258 8.62 14.43 8.61
N LEU A 259 8.48 15.14 9.75
CA LEU A 259 8.28 16.59 9.76
C LEU A 259 9.59 17.34 9.55
N ASP A 260 10.71 16.86 10.10
CA ASP A 260 12.03 17.46 9.89
C ASP A 260 12.45 17.30 8.42
N VAL A 261 12.25 16.10 7.86
CA VAL A 261 12.42 15.85 6.41
C VAL A 261 11.53 16.78 5.58
N ALA A 262 10.27 16.96 5.99
CA ALA A 262 9.36 17.88 5.30
C ALA A 262 9.85 19.32 5.33
N ASN A 263 10.37 19.80 6.47
CA ASN A 263 10.91 21.15 6.62
C ASN A 263 12.15 21.37 5.74
N ILE A 264 13.12 20.45 5.78
CA ILE A 264 14.33 20.48 4.94
C ILE A 264 13.96 20.55 3.44
N LEU A 265 13.06 19.68 3.00
CA LEU A 265 12.71 19.60 1.58
C LEU A 265 11.87 20.79 1.09
N LYS A 266 11.04 21.39 1.96
CA LYS A 266 10.13 22.48 1.61
C LYS A 266 10.83 23.77 1.19
N GLU A 267 12.05 24.01 1.68
CA GLU A 267 12.85 25.18 1.31
C GLU A 267 13.28 25.14 -0.16
N LYS A 268 13.81 23.99 -0.63
CA LYS A 268 14.28 23.83 -2.01
C LYS A 268 13.17 23.45 -2.99
N PHE A 269 12.14 22.72 -2.53
CA PHE A 269 11.07 22.18 -3.40
C PHE A 269 9.64 22.57 -2.94
N PRO A 270 9.31 23.88 -2.85
CA PRO A 270 8.02 24.35 -2.32
C PRO A 270 6.78 23.88 -3.10
N ASN A 271 6.94 23.35 -4.32
CA ASN A 271 5.86 22.84 -5.18
C ASN A 271 5.35 21.43 -4.81
N PHE A 272 5.84 20.83 -3.72
CA PHE A 272 5.31 19.57 -3.17
C PHE A 272 4.26 19.82 -2.06
N SER A 273 3.75 18.74 -1.46
CA SER A 273 2.71 18.77 -0.43
C SER A 273 3.13 18.11 0.87
N TYR A 274 3.80 18.91 1.68
CA TYR A 274 4.32 18.58 3.01
C TYR A 274 3.27 18.54 4.13
N PRO A 275 3.43 17.70 5.17
CA PRO A 275 2.73 17.85 6.45
C PRO A 275 3.04 19.20 7.12
N SER A 276 2.21 19.60 8.07
CA SER A 276 2.36 20.85 8.84
C SER A 276 2.51 20.66 10.36
N GLY A 277 2.47 19.41 10.85
CA GLY A 277 2.63 19.10 12.27
C GLY A 277 2.44 17.60 12.55
N TYR A 278 2.52 17.23 13.83
CA TYR A 278 2.39 15.83 14.26
C TYR A 278 0.95 15.43 14.58
N ALA A 279 0.59 14.21 14.24
CA ALA A 279 -0.65 13.58 14.68
C ALA A 279 -0.53 13.09 16.14
N PRO A 280 -1.50 13.35 17.02
CA PRO A 280 -1.49 12.83 18.38
C PRO A 280 -1.42 11.30 18.42
N LYS A 281 -0.63 10.72 19.34
CA LYS A 281 -0.43 9.26 19.45
C LYS A 281 -1.75 8.48 19.60
N TRP A 282 -2.74 9.03 20.30
CA TRP A 282 -4.07 8.40 20.43
C TRP A 282 -4.82 8.31 19.09
N LEU A 283 -4.66 9.29 18.20
CA LEU A 283 -5.27 9.31 16.87
C LEU A 283 -4.63 8.23 15.99
N LEU A 284 -3.30 8.15 16.02
CA LEU A 284 -2.53 7.09 15.34
C LEU A 284 -2.86 5.69 15.90
N TYR A 285 -3.18 5.58 17.18
CA TYR A 285 -3.57 4.30 17.79
C TYR A 285 -4.96 3.82 17.31
N ILE A 286 -5.90 4.73 17.06
CA ILE A 286 -7.22 4.39 16.53
C ILE A 286 -7.15 4.05 15.03
N PHE A 287 -6.50 4.90 14.23
CA PHE A 287 -6.52 4.79 12.76
C PHE A 287 -5.34 4.03 12.15
N GLY A 288 -4.28 3.78 12.91
CA GLY A 288 -3.05 3.11 12.46
C GLY A 288 -3.30 1.79 11.71
N PRO A 289 -4.08 0.83 12.25
CA PRO A 289 -4.32 -0.44 11.57
C PRO A 289 -5.03 -0.31 10.23
N MET A 290 -5.95 0.66 10.09
CA MET A 290 -6.61 0.99 8.83
C MET A 290 -5.63 1.56 7.79
N MET A 291 -4.53 2.16 8.25
CA MET A 291 -3.43 2.67 7.42
C MET A 291 -2.25 1.66 7.31
N GLY A 292 -2.44 0.40 7.71
CA GLY A 292 -1.42 -0.65 7.63
C GLY A 292 -0.34 -0.62 8.73
N VAL A 293 -0.57 0.11 9.82
CA VAL A 293 0.37 0.23 10.95
C VAL A 293 -0.18 -0.48 12.19
N SER A 294 0.52 -1.48 12.71
CA SER A 294 0.03 -2.25 13.87
C SER A 294 0.00 -1.43 15.17
N TRP A 295 -0.92 -1.77 16.07
CA TRP A 295 -0.95 -1.17 17.42
C TRP A 295 0.38 -1.36 18.16
N HIS A 296 1.03 -2.51 18.00
CA HIS A 296 2.35 -2.77 18.56
C HIS A 296 3.37 -1.75 18.04
N PHE A 297 3.45 -1.51 16.73
CA PHE A 297 4.34 -0.51 16.15
C PHE A 297 4.05 0.90 16.68
N VAL A 298 2.77 1.30 16.72
CA VAL A 298 2.35 2.62 17.25
C VAL A 298 2.75 2.80 18.71
N SER A 299 2.57 1.78 19.55
CA SER A 299 2.89 1.85 20.98
C SER A 299 4.39 2.08 21.23
N HIS A 300 5.24 1.31 20.55
CA HIS A 300 6.67 1.21 20.86
C HIS A 300 7.56 2.19 20.08
N ASN A 301 7.04 2.82 19.01
CA ASN A 301 7.85 3.68 18.13
C ASN A 301 7.38 5.14 18.05
N MET A 302 6.11 5.45 18.37
CA MET A 302 5.60 6.82 18.29
C MET A 302 5.91 7.63 19.55
N ASN A 303 6.42 8.84 19.37
CA ASN A 303 6.93 9.72 20.43
C ASN A 303 8.13 9.13 21.20
N VAL A 304 8.95 8.30 20.54
CA VAL A 304 10.18 7.74 21.12
C VAL A 304 11.37 8.13 20.24
N ASP A 305 12.31 8.85 20.83
CA ASP A 305 13.57 9.25 20.19
C ASP A 305 14.52 8.06 20.06
N ILE A 306 15.22 7.95 18.92
CA ILE A 306 16.25 6.95 18.71
C ILE A 306 17.58 7.61 18.31
N LYS A 307 18.68 7.17 18.93
CA LYS A 307 20.03 7.72 18.73
C LYS A 307 21.05 6.59 18.60
N PHE A 308 22.06 6.81 17.78
CA PHE A 308 23.11 5.84 17.47
C PHE A 308 24.49 6.43 17.75
N ASP A 309 25.41 5.65 18.31
CA ASP A 309 26.82 6.04 18.39
C ASP A 309 27.51 5.68 17.07
N VAL A 310 27.99 6.70 16.36
CA VAL A 310 28.83 6.57 15.16
C VAL A 310 30.30 6.90 15.46
N SER A 311 30.69 7.00 16.72
CA SER A 311 32.07 7.34 17.11
C SER A 311 33.07 6.25 16.73
N LYS A 312 32.66 4.97 16.72
CA LYS A 312 33.51 3.86 16.30
C LYS A 312 33.94 4.00 14.85
N ILE A 313 32.99 4.08 13.91
CA ILE A 313 33.29 4.24 12.47
C ILE A 313 34.10 5.51 12.18
N LYS A 314 33.80 6.63 12.85
CA LYS A 314 34.60 7.87 12.76
C LYS A 314 36.06 7.66 13.15
N LYS A 315 36.33 7.01 14.29
CA LYS A 315 37.68 6.80 14.84
C LYS A 315 38.47 5.70 14.11
N GLU A 316 37.84 4.55 13.85
CA GLU A 316 38.53 3.37 13.35
C GLU A 316 38.69 3.34 11.83
N LEU A 317 37.79 3.98 11.08
CA LEU A 317 37.84 4.03 9.61
C LEU A 317 38.16 5.45 9.07
N ASP A 318 38.44 6.43 9.93
CA ASP A 318 38.66 7.83 9.52
C ASP A 318 37.46 8.34 8.68
N PHE A 319 36.26 8.23 9.24
CA PHE A 319 35.03 8.40 8.47
C PHE A 319 34.34 9.74 8.71
N GLU A 320 34.13 10.49 7.63
CA GLU A 320 33.30 11.69 7.61
C GLU A 320 32.00 11.44 6.84
N PHE A 321 30.88 11.86 7.45
CA PHE A 321 29.53 11.74 6.93
C PHE A 321 29.11 13.01 6.18
N ARG A 322 28.33 12.82 5.12
CA ARG A 322 27.59 13.89 4.44
C ARG A 322 26.38 14.31 5.30
N PRO A 323 26.02 15.60 5.34
CA PRO A 323 24.79 16.05 5.99
C PRO A 323 23.58 15.36 5.36
N ILE A 324 22.67 14.82 6.19
CA ILE A 324 21.49 14.10 5.68
C ILE A 324 20.56 15.01 4.88
N SER A 325 20.57 16.31 5.17
CA SER A 325 19.85 17.32 4.39
C SER A 325 20.26 17.28 2.92
N GLN A 326 21.56 17.26 2.60
CA GLN A 326 22.03 17.16 1.23
C GLN A 326 21.63 15.83 0.58
N ALA A 327 21.72 14.73 1.31
CA ALA A 327 21.27 13.42 0.83
C ALA A 327 19.79 13.41 0.43
N LEU A 328 18.92 14.04 1.23
CA LEU A 328 17.49 14.18 0.96
C LEU A 328 17.22 15.10 -0.24
N LEU A 329 17.97 16.20 -0.39
CA LEU A 329 17.83 17.10 -1.53
C LEU A 329 18.22 16.41 -2.85
N ASP A 330 19.39 15.76 -2.89
CA ASP A 330 19.88 15.00 -4.04
C ASP A 330 18.95 13.83 -4.39
N MET A 331 18.37 13.18 -3.37
CA MET A 331 17.38 12.12 -3.53
C MET A 331 16.12 12.61 -4.24
N VAL A 332 15.60 13.79 -3.84
CA VAL A 332 14.42 14.37 -4.47
C VAL A 332 14.72 14.83 -5.90
N GLU A 333 15.89 15.44 -6.15
CA GLU A 333 16.35 15.80 -7.49
C GLU A 333 16.43 14.59 -8.43
N ALA A 334 17.20 13.56 -8.07
CA ALA A 334 17.27 12.33 -8.85
C ALA A 334 15.90 11.63 -9.00
N GLY A 335 15.02 11.77 -7.99
CA GLY A 335 13.65 11.26 -8.03
C GLY A 335 12.75 12.00 -9.02
N ILE A 336 12.95 13.31 -9.21
CA ILE A 336 12.23 14.11 -10.23
C ILE A 336 12.77 13.78 -11.62
N GLU A 337 14.10 13.72 -11.79
CA GLU A 337 14.74 13.41 -13.07
C GLU A 337 14.38 12.02 -13.60
N SER A 338 14.33 11.02 -12.73
CA SER A 338 13.88 9.65 -13.05
C SER A 338 12.35 9.48 -13.08
N GLY A 339 11.57 10.53 -12.77
CA GLY A 339 10.11 10.51 -12.81
C GLY A 339 9.42 9.73 -11.67
N ILE A 340 10.17 9.28 -10.66
CA ILE A 340 9.67 8.62 -9.44
C ILE A 340 8.81 9.60 -8.61
N LEU A 341 9.29 10.84 -8.49
CA LEU A 341 8.63 11.93 -7.78
C LEU A 341 8.12 12.97 -8.80
N LYS A 342 6.92 13.48 -8.59
CA LYS A 342 6.27 14.44 -9.50
C LYS A 342 5.79 15.65 -8.68
N PRO A 343 6.38 16.85 -8.85
CA PRO A 343 5.89 18.05 -8.15
C PRO A 343 4.49 18.41 -8.64
N LYS A 344 3.72 19.12 -7.81
CA LYS A 344 2.43 19.67 -8.26
C LYS A 344 2.72 20.72 -9.34
N LYS A 345 2.02 20.65 -10.49
CA LYS A 345 1.95 21.81 -11.39
C LYS A 345 1.05 22.82 -10.69
N ASN A 346 1.56 24.03 -10.48
CA ASN A 346 0.78 25.12 -9.91
C ASN A 346 -0.31 25.54 -10.91
N ALA A 347 -1.54 25.09 -10.66
CA ALA A 347 -2.71 25.58 -11.38
C ALA A 347 -3.00 27.01 -10.89
N CYS A 348 -2.63 28.01 -11.69
CA CYS A 348 -2.85 29.41 -11.34
C CYS A 348 -4.34 29.77 -11.56
N VAL A 349 -5.14 29.67 -10.51
CA VAL A 349 -6.56 30.04 -10.53
C VAL A 349 -6.69 31.54 -10.26
N CYS A 350 -6.77 32.35 -11.32
CA CYS A 350 -7.13 33.77 -11.19
C CYS A 350 -8.61 33.92 -10.84
N VAL A 351 -8.91 34.39 -9.63
CA VAL A 351 -10.27 34.75 -9.21
C VAL A 351 -10.53 36.22 -9.53
N CYS A 352 -11.30 36.49 -10.59
CA CYS A 352 -11.85 37.82 -10.85
C CYS A 352 -13.16 38.00 -10.08
N VAL A 353 -13.25 39.04 -9.25
CA VAL A 353 -14.48 39.42 -8.55
C VAL A 353 -15.20 40.50 -9.34
N CYS A 354 -16.38 40.18 -9.89
CA CYS A 354 -17.28 41.16 -10.49
C CYS A 354 -18.39 41.53 -9.48
N VAL A 355 -18.63 42.82 -9.29
CA VAL A 355 -19.73 43.33 -8.46
C VAL A 355 -20.80 43.92 -9.39
N CYS A 356 -21.99 43.34 -9.38
CA CYS A 356 -23.15 43.86 -10.09
C CYS A 356 -24.13 44.52 -9.10
N VAL A 357 -24.63 45.71 -9.44
CA VAL A 357 -25.67 46.40 -8.67
C VAL A 357 -26.91 46.52 -9.55
N CYS A 358 -28.00 45.83 -9.17
CA CYS A 358 -29.28 45.91 -9.84
C CYS A 358 -30.25 46.78 -9.05
N VAL A 359 -31.00 47.65 -9.74
CA VAL A 359 -32.08 48.47 -9.16
C VAL A 359 -33.37 48.13 -9.90
N CYS A 360 -34.32 47.49 -9.21
CA CYS A 360 -35.64 47.19 -9.75
C CYS A 360 -36.64 48.28 -9.39
N VAL A 361 -37.41 48.74 -10.38
CA VAL A 361 -38.56 49.65 -10.20
C VAL A 361 -39.82 48.97 -10.75
N CYS A 362 -40.74 48.59 -9.86
CA CYS A 362 -42.00 47.97 -10.25
C CYS A 362 -43.07 49.04 -10.55
N SER A 363 -43.45 49.18 -11.82
CA SER A 363 -44.68 49.88 -12.20
C SER A 363 -45.85 48.90 -12.21
N VAL A 364 -46.87 49.15 -11.39
CA VAL A 364 -48.11 48.36 -11.36
C VAL A 364 -49.13 49.00 -12.29
N SER A 365 -49.66 48.24 -13.26
CA SER A 365 -50.77 48.69 -14.10
C SER A 365 -51.76 47.57 -14.42
N ALA A 366 -53.03 47.86 -14.13
CA ALA A 366 -54.24 47.23 -14.68
C ALA A 366 -54.52 45.75 -14.33
N LEU A 367 -55.33 45.54 -13.29
CA LEU A 367 -56.43 44.57 -13.33
C LEU A 367 -57.59 45.09 -12.47
N SER A 368 -58.47 45.86 -13.11
CA SER A 368 -59.66 46.44 -12.48
C SER A 368 -60.84 45.49 -12.58
N HIS A 369 -61.26 44.87 -11.48
CA HIS A 369 -62.67 44.60 -11.14
C HIS A 369 -62.75 44.07 -9.69
N VAL A 370 -63.93 44.24 -9.07
CA VAL A 370 -64.24 43.90 -7.66
C VAL A 370 -63.62 44.83 -6.60
N PHE A 371 -64.20 46.03 -6.48
CA PHE A 371 -64.24 46.76 -5.20
C PHE A 371 -65.45 46.26 -4.38
N SER A 372 -65.27 45.98 -3.09
CA SER A 372 -65.95 46.76 -2.03
C SER A 372 -65.63 46.27 -0.61
N SER A 373 -65.55 47.24 0.29
CA SER A 373 -65.35 47.16 1.75
C SER A 373 -63.92 47.01 2.29
N LEU A 374 -63.72 47.67 3.44
CA LEU A 374 -62.50 47.80 4.26
C LEU A 374 -61.42 48.75 3.70
N SER A 375 -61.50 49.98 4.21
CA SER A 375 -60.57 51.09 4.07
C SER A 375 -59.29 50.95 4.89
N SER A 376 -58.26 51.72 4.49
CA SER A 376 -56.92 51.84 5.09
C SER A 376 -55.95 50.70 4.82
N PHE A 377 -55.04 50.91 3.86
CA PHE A 377 -53.59 50.79 4.12
C PHE A 377 -52.79 51.72 3.20
N SER A 378 -51.64 52.18 3.69
CA SER A 378 -50.80 53.21 3.06
C SER A 378 -49.88 52.67 1.96
N ASN A 379 -49.67 53.45 0.89
CA ASN A 379 -48.58 53.21 -0.06
C ASN A 379 -47.22 53.17 0.67
N GLN A 380 -46.45 52.11 0.50
CA GLN A 380 -45.07 52.00 0.96
C GLN A 380 -44.16 51.61 -0.22
N PHE A 381 -43.09 52.39 -0.40
CA PHE A 381 -41.99 52.04 -1.30
C PHE A 381 -40.99 51.17 -0.55
N CYS A 382 -40.62 50.03 -1.12
CA CYS A 382 -39.46 49.25 -0.67
C CYS A 382 -38.29 49.45 -1.64
N LEU A 383 -37.12 49.77 -1.09
CA LEU A 383 -35.83 49.80 -1.79
C LEU A 383 -34.98 48.68 -1.21
N SER A 384 -34.76 47.61 -1.97
CA SER A 384 -33.83 46.54 -1.62
C SER A 384 -32.52 46.72 -2.36
N LEU A 385 -31.39 46.57 -1.64
CA LEU A 385 -30.06 46.56 -2.23
C LEU A 385 -29.44 45.17 -2.00
N SER A 386 -29.32 44.38 -3.06
CA SER A 386 -28.70 43.06 -3.01
C SER A 386 -27.28 43.12 -3.55
N LEU A 387 -26.30 42.72 -2.73
CA LEU A 387 -24.92 42.54 -3.15
C LEU A 387 -24.61 41.04 -3.22
N SER A 388 -24.37 40.51 -4.42
CA SER A 388 -23.97 39.12 -4.61
C SER A 388 -22.48 39.04 -4.98
N VAL A 389 -21.77 38.12 -4.31
CA VAL A 389 -20.39 37.77 -4.64
C VAL A 389 -20.36 36.29 -5.01
N SER A 390 -20.11 36.00 -6.28
CA SER A 390 -20.02 34.63 -6.79
C SER A 390 -18.56 34.28 -7.00
N LEU A 391 -18.05 33.31 -6.23
CA LEU A 391 -16.79 32.64 -6.55
C LEU A 391 -17.10 31.39 -7.37
N CYS A 392 -16.53 31.30 -8.58
CA CYS A 392 -16.71 30.15 -9.48
C CYS A 392 -15.92 28.93 -8.99
N LEU A 393 -16.40 28.31 -7.90
CA LEU A 393 -16.17 26.93 -7.47
C LEU A 393 -17.29 26.57 -6.46
N SER A 394 -18.49 26.31 -7.01
CA SER A 394 -19.68 25.71 -6.36
C SER A 394 -20.16 26.23 -4.99
N LEU A 395 -19.74 27.42 -4.56
CA LEU A 395 -20.21 28.09 -3.33
C LEU A 395 -20.59 29.54 -3.63
N SER A 396 -21.89 29.85 -3.60
CA SER A 396 -22.41 31.22 -3.65
C SER A 396 -22.73 31.72 -2.24
N LEU A 397 -22.25 32.94 -1.92
CA LEU A 397 -22.59 33.61 -0.66
C LEU A 397 -23.46 34.83 -1.00
N SER A 398 -24.74 34.78 -0.61
CA SER A 398 -25.68 35.90 -0.77
C SER A 398 -25.90 36.59 0.57
N VAL A 399 -25.66 37.89 0.64
CA VAL A 399 -25.92 38.72 1.82
C VAL A 399 -27.00 39.74 1.47
N CYS A 400 -28.23 39.47 1.90
CA CYS A 400 -29.34 40.41 1.76
C CYS A 400 -29.39 41.37 2.95
N LEU A 401 -29.21 42.67 2.69
CA LEU A 401 -29.46 43.74 3.68
C LEU A 401 -30.78 44.45 3.37
N SER A 402 -31.80 44.19 4.19
CA SER A 402 -33.12 44.81 4.09
C SER A 402 -33.24 45.95 5.10
N LEU A 403 -33.20 47.21 4.64
CA LEU A 403 -33.43 48.39 5.49
C LEU A 403 -34.89 48.83 5.39
N SER A 404 -35.67 48.56 6.44
CA SER A 404 -37.05 49.07 6.59
C SER A 404 -37.09 50.26 7.54
N LEU A 405 -37.56 51.41 7.05
CA LEU A 405 -37.56 52.69 7.78
C LEU A 405 -38.93 53.02 8.39
N THR A 406 -39.35 52.28 9.43
CA THR A 406 -40.53 52.63 10.25
C THR A 406 -40.32 52.37 11.75
N LYS A 407 -39.79 53.39 12.45
CA LYS A 407 -39.69 53.50 13.94
C LYS A 407 -38.72 52.49 14.62
N PRO A 408 -38.26 52.78 15.86
CA PRO A 408 -36.88 52.45 16.24
C PRO A 408 -36.73 51.08 16.90
N ILE A 409 -36.85 49.99 16.12
CA ILE A 409 -36.30 48.69 16.49
C ILE A 409 -35.52 48.15 15.29
N ILE A 410 -34.19 48.13 15.39
CA ILE A 410 -33.31 47.59 14.34
C ILE A 410 -33.34 46.06 14.46
N HIS A 411 -34.13 45.40 13.61
CA HIS A 411 -34.08 43.96 13.46
C HIS A 411 -33.02 43.58 12.41
N LEU A 412 -31.86 43.10 12.90
CA LEU A 412 -30.80 42.55 12.06
C LEU A 412 -31.07 41.06 11.81
N SER A 413 -31.66 40.72 10.66
CA SER A 413 -31.84 39.32 10.26
C SER A 413 -30.67 38.84 9.40
N LEU A 414 -29.78 38.02 9.96
CA LEU A 414 -28.69 37.38 9.23
C LEU A 414 -29.15 36.01 8.71
N SER A 415 -29.38 35.87 7.41
CA SER A 415 -29.69 34.58 6.77
C SER A 415 -28.45 34.02 6.07
N LEU A 416 -27.88 32.95 6.61
CA LEU A 416 -26.76 32.23 5.99
C LEU A 416 -27.30 30.97 5.29
N SER A 417 -27.31 30.97 3.96
CA SER A 417 -27.72 29.81 3.16
C SER A 417 -26.50 29.04 2.69
N LEU A 418 -26.16 27.96 3.39
CA LEU A 418 -25.32 26.88 2.87
C LEU A 418 -26.23 25.73 2.45
N VAL A 419 -25.83 24.97 1.43
CA VAL A 419 -26.68 24.07 0.62
C VAL A 419 -27.43 22.96 1.41
N TYR A 420 -27.16 22.78 2.71
CA TYR A 420 -27.80 21.75 3.55
C TYR A 420 -28.34 22.21 4.93
N PHE A 421 -28.43 23.52 5.24
CA PHE A 421 -29.02 23.96 6.51
C PHE A 421 -29.75 25.31 6.43
N SER A 422 -30.89 25.40 7.13
CA SER A 422 -31.64 26.65 7.37
C SER A 422 -31.91 26.78 8.87
N LEU A 423 -31.48 27.88 9.49
CA LEU A 423 -31.76 28.19 10.89
C LEU A 423 -32.39 29.58 10.98
N SER A 424 -33.52 29.68 11.69
CA SER A 424 -34.21 30.95 11.96
C SER A 424 -34.50 31.05 13.46
N LEU A 425 -34.06 32.15 14.08
CA LEU A 425 -34.28 32.45 15.49
C LEU A 425 -35.05 33.77 15.61
N THR A 426 -36.17 33.75 16.34
CA THR A 426 -36.93 34.94 16.73
C THR A 426 -37.12 34.95 18.26
N PRO A 427 -36.89 36.08 18.94
CA PRO A 427 -37.12 36.19 20.37
C PRO A 427 -38.60 36.50 20.66
N GLY A 428 -39.33 35.55 21.23
CA GLY A 428 -40.73 35.73 21.62
C GLY A 428 -41.25 34.59 22.51
N ALA A 429 -42.07 34.93 23.50
CA ALA A 429 -42.54 33.99 24.53
C ALA A 429 -43.66 33.06 24.03
N ASN A 430 -43.29 32.06 23.22
CA ASN A 430 -43.91 30.72 23.12
C ASN A 430 -43.14 29.94 22.04
N ALA A 431 -42.16 29.13 22.47
CA ALA A 431 -41.24 28.45 21.56
C ALA A 431 -41.86 27.21 20.90
N SER A 432 -42.33 27.34 19.66
CA SER A 432 -42.56 26.20 18.76
C SER A 432 -41.32 25.99 17.88
N VAL A 433 -40.45 25.05 18.26
CA VAL A 433 -39.31 24.65 17.42
C VAL A 433 -39.81 23.71 16.33
N CYS A 434 -39.82 24.17 15.07
CA CYS A 434 -40.09 23.32 13.92
C CYS A 434 -38.76 22.86 13.30
N VAL A 435 -38.45 21.56 13.42
CA VAL A 435 -37.28 20.95 12.79
C VAL A 435 -37.73 20.11 11.60
N CYS A 436 -37.53 20.62 10.38
CA CYS A 436 -37.64 19.80 9.17
C CYS A 436 -36.27 19.20 8.84
N VAL A 437 -36.08 17.92 9.17
CA VAL A 437 -34.89 17.17 8.74
C VAL A 437 -35.15 16.57 7.36
N SER A 438 -34.45 17.05 6.33
CA SER A 438 -34.29 16.28 5.10
C SER A 438 -33.07 15.37 5.29
N MET A 439 -33.30 14.05 5.41
CA MET A 439 -32.23 13.06 5.53
C MET A 439 -31.76 12.62 4.15
N GLU A 440 -30.49 12.85 3.84
CA GLU A 440 -29.80 12.09 2.80
C GLU A 440 -28.55 11.43 3.41
N ARG A 441 -28.50 10.10 3.37
CA ARG A 441 -27.43 9.29 3.99
C ARG A 441 -26.36 8.94 2.96
N ARG A 442 -25.09 9.23 3.26
CA ARG A 442 -23.94 8.46 2.77
C ARG A 442 -23.40 7.59 3.91
N GLY A 443 -23.17 6.30 3.65
CA GLY A 443 -22.38 5.42 4.53
C GLY A 443 -23.09 4.20 5.14
N ASN A 444 -23.01 3.07 4.45
CA ASN A 444 -22.81 1.68 4.91
C ASN A 444 -23.50 1.08 6.17
N TRP A 445 -23.97 -0.17 5.94
CA TRP A 445 -24.02 -1.35 6.83
C TRP A 445 -25.20 -1.59 7.82
N PHE A 446 -25.80 -2.78 7.63
CA PHE A 446 -26.52 -3.68 8.56
C PHE A 446 -27.63 -3.16 9.51
N ARG A 447 -28.89 -3.47 9.14
CA ARG A 447 -29.66 -4.53 9.85
C ARG A 447 -30.81 -5.13 9.04
N ARG A 448 -30.88 -6.47 9.03
CA ARG A 448 -31.94 -7.30 8.44
C ARG A 448 -33.36 -6.91 8.92
N ARG A 449 -34.35 -6.96 8.02
CA ARG A 449 -35.41 -8.00 7.90
C ARG A 449 -36.63 -7.49 7.12
N GLY A 450 -37.31 -8.40 6.41
CA GLY A 450 -38.75 -8.27 6.18
C GLY A 450 -39.18 -8.35 4.71
N HIS A 451 -39.43 -9.56 4.22
CA HIS A 451 -40.40 -9.76 3.15
C HIS A 451 -41.73 -9.07 3.51
N LYS A 452 -42.21 -8.20 2.63
CA LYS A 452 -43.49 -8.41 1.92
C LYS A 452 -43.66 -7.39 0.80
N ARG A 453 -43.27 -7.79 -0.41
CA ARG A 453 -43.82 -7.22 -1.64
C ARG A 453 -45.20 -7.87 -1.85
N ASN A 454 -46.19 -7.07 -2.21
CA ASN A 454 -47.28 -7.52 -3.07
C ASN A 454 -47.69 -6.31 -3.90
N SER A 455 -47.53 -6.39 -5.23
CA SER A 455 -47.99 -5.42 -6.26
C SER A 455 -47.65 -3.92 -6.06
N SER A 456 -47.09 -3.18 -7.02
CA SER A 456 -46.93 -3.41 -8.47
C SER A 456 -46.01 -2.34 -9.08
N THR A 457 -45.54 -2.57 -10.32
CA THR A 457 -45.15 -1.55 -11.33
C THR A 457 -44.12 -0.44 -11.01
N GLY A 458 -42.99 -0.43 -11.74
CA GLY A 458 -42.45 0.80 -12.35
C GLY A 458 -41.17 1.44 -11.77
N SER A 459 -40.01 1.01 -12.28
CA SER A 459 -38.82 1.81 -12.70
C SER A 459 -38.55 3.23 -12.10
N ALA A 460 -37.55 3.30 -11.20
CA ALA A 460 -36.20 3.89 -11.36
C ALA A 460 -35.92 5.33 -11.94
N LEU A 461 -34.86 5.94 -11.38
CA LEU A 461 -33.96 7.01 -11.91
C LEU A 461 -34.54 8.46 -12.04
N SER A 462 -33.75 9.55 -12.19
CA SER A 462 -32.56 10.08 -11.50
C SER A 462 -32.19 11.50 -12.05
N VAL A 463 -32.28 12.55 -11.22
CA VAL A 463 -31.51 13.84 -11.25
C VAL A 463 -30.96 14.42 -12.59
N ALA A 464 -31.43 15.64 -12.94
CA ALA A 464 -30.74 16.69 -13.76
C ALA A 464 -30.33 16.33 -15.21
N SER A 465 -29.99 17.27 -16.11
CA SER A 465 -29.51 18.66 -16.03
C SER A 465 -29.88 19.46 -17.32
N ASP A 466 -29.59 20.77 -17.40
CA ASP A 466 -29.22 21.47 -18.66
C ASP A 466 -28.80 22.95 -18.45
N ASP A 467 -27.57 23.28 -18.89
CA ASP A 467 -27.18 24.28 -19.91
C ASP A 467 -27.92 25.64 -20.05
N LEU A 468 -27.23 26.78 -19.96
CA LEU A 468 -26.26 27.42 -20.89
C LEU A 468 -26.88 28.08 -22.15
N ASN A 469 -26.57 29.38 -22.34
CA ASN A 469 -26.34 30.13 -23.60
C ASN A 469 -26.28 31.65 -23.30
N GLY A 470 -25.61 32.52 -24.06
CA GLY A 470 -24.76 32.30 -25.22
C GLY A 470 -24.12 33.61 -25.75
N SER A 471 -22.88 33.47 -26.26
CA SER A 471 -22.26 34.15 -27.42
C SER A 471 -22.28 35.69 -27.62
N SER A 472 -21.09 36.28 -27.74
CA SER A 472 -20.58 36.91 -28.99
C SER A 472 -19.16 37.47 -28.78
N ASP A 473 -18.15 36.94 -29.50
CA ASP A 473 -17.49 37.65 -30.61
C ASP A 473 -16.39 36.79 -31.25
N ALA A 474 -16.41 36.62 -32.57
CA ALA A 474 -15.64 35.60 -33.28
C ALA A 474 -14.87 36.16 -34.50
N SER A 475 -13.80 36.92 -34.23
CA SER A 475 -12.87 37.36 -35.30
C SER A 475 -11.41 37.52 -34.85
N SER A 476 -11.16 37.97 -33.62
CA SER A 476 -9.80 38.04 -33.02
C SER A 476 -9.18 36.67 -32.70
N LEU A 477 -9.98 35.59 -32.72
CA LEU A 477 -9.54 34.25 -32.31
C LEU A 477 -8.54 33.57 -33.26
N LYS A 478 -8.50 33.92 -34.55
CA LYS A 478 -7.72 33.15 -35.56
C LYS A 478 -6.19 33.25 -35.45
N SER A 479 -5.63 34.25 -34.77
CA SER A 479 -4.17 34.30 -34.49
C SER A 479 -3.80 33.71 -33.13
N ARG A 480 -4.72 33.63 -32.17
CA ARG A 480 -4.55 32.85 -30.91
C ARG A 480 -4.64 31.34 -31.13
N PHE A 481 -5.26 30.90 -32.22
CA PHE A 481 -5.52 29.48 -32.50
C PHE A 481 -4.29 28.63 -32.91
N ARG A 482 -3.09 29.22 -33.07
CA ARG A 482 -1.84 28.46 -33.31
C ARG A 482 -1.00 28.21 -32.06
N GLY A 483 -1.25 28.90 -30.95
CA GLY A 483 -0.61 28.62 -29.66
C GLY A 483 -1.44 27.71 -28.75
N PHE A 484 -2.73 27.54 -29.06
CA PHE A 484 -3.66 26.76 -28.23
C PHE A 484 -3.68 25.25 -28.56
N THR A 485 -3.27 24.87 -29.78
CA THR A 485 -3.22 23.46 -30.21
C THR A 485 -2.22 22.65 -29.39
N ASP A 486 -1.05 23.22 -29.10
CA ASP A 486 0.03 22.48 -28.44
C ASP A 486 -0.21 22.38 -26.93
N THR A 487 -0.75 23.43 -26.30
CA THR A 487 -1.10 23.42 -24.86
C THR A 487 -2.26 22.47 -24.54
N VAL A 488 -3.20 22.28 -25.47
CA VAL A 488 -4.27 21.29 -25.32
C VAL A 488 -3.72 19.86 -25.48
N ILE A 489 -2.81 19.62 -26.44
CA ILE A 489 -2.14 18.32 -26.55
C ILE A 489 -1.34 17.99 -25.27
N GLU A 490 -0.69 18.97 -24.65
CA GLU A 490 0.10 18.77 -23.41
C GLU A 490 -0.74 18.70 -22.11
N HIS A 491 -1.97 19.22 -22.09
CA HIS A 491 -2.91 18.96 -20.98
C HIS A 491 -3.57 17.59 -21.11
N LEU A 492 -3.94 17.19 -22.33
CA LEU A 492 -4.61 15.92 -22.59
C LEU A 492 -3.71 14.70 -22.37
N THR A 493 -2.38 14.83 -22.36
CA THR A 493 -1.44 13.76 -22.00
C THR A 493 -1.28 13.54 -20.49
N ARG A 494 -1.81 14.44 -19.64
CA ARG A 494 -1.38 14.53 -18.24
C ARG A 494 -2.24 13.80 -17.21
N GLU A 495 -3.51 13.57 -17.51
CA GLU A 495 -4.34 12.54 -16.85
C GLU A 495 -4.16 11.15 -17.52
N SER A 496 -3.40 11.13 -18.62
CA SER A 496 -3.36 10.06 -19.62
C SER A 496 -2.12 9.16 -19.52
N ALA A 497 -1.07 9.57 -18.79
CA ALA A 497 0.26 8.94 -18.85
C ALA A 497 0.34 7.47 -18.38
N ALA A 498 -0.63 6.98 -17.59
CA ALA A 498 -0.75 5.55 -17.28
C ALA A 498 -1.70 4.83 -18.25
N GLY A 499 -2.88 5.43 -18.51
CA GLY A 499 -3.93 4.80 -19.30
C GLY A 499 -3.65 4.67 -20.80
N TYR A 500 -2.87 5.59 -21.39
CA TYR A 500 -2.52 5.57 -22.82
C TYR A 500 -1.10 5.09 -23.10
N ALA A 501 -0.43 4.47 -22.11
CA ALA A 501 0.93 3.92 -22.27
C ALA A 501 1.01 2.81 -23.34
N PHE A 502 -0.12 2.20 -23.73
CA PHE A 502 -0.18 1.29 -24.86
C PHE A 502 -0.05 2.02 -26.21
N LEU A 503 -0.67 3.19 -26.38
CA LEU A 503 -0.57 3.99 -27.61
C LEU A 503 0.84 4.56 -27.86
N SER A 504 1.69 4.67 -26.83
CA SER A 504 3.10 5.06 -27.03
C SER A 504 3.97 3.96 -27.65
N LYS A 505 3.44 2.73 -27.78
CA LYS A 505 4.14 1.59 -28.42
C LYS A 505 3.88 1.47 -29.92
N LEU A 506 2.86 2.16 -30.44
CA LEU A 506 2.53 2.18 -31.87
C LEU A 506 3.69 2.72 -32.70
N SER A 507 3.97 2.04 -33.81
CA SER A 507 4.92 2.51 -34.82
C SER A 507 4.52 3.88 -35.39
N ASN A 508 3.22 4.08 -35.64
CA ASN A 508 2.67 5.30 -36.24
C ASN A 508 2.05 6.25 -35.20
N LYS A 509 2.73 7.39 -34.98
CA LYS A 509 2.29 8.42 -34.03
C LYS A 509 0.97 9.12 -34.44
N ALA A 510 0.63 9.15 -35.74
CA ALA A 510 -0.63 9.74 -36.20
C ALA A 510 -1.83 8.84 -35.86
N ALA A 511 -1.66 7.52 -35.98
CA ALA A 511 -2.63 6.52 -35.52
C ALA A 511 -2.87 6.62 -34.00
N ALA A 512 -1.77 6.66 -33.22
CA ALA A 512 -1.83 6.85 -31.77
C ALA A 512 -2.61 8.12 -31.36
N GLN A 513 -2.38 9.24 -32.06
CA GLN A 513 -3.08 10.49 -31.79
C GLN A 513 -4.58 10.43 -32.17
N ASP A 514 -4.93 9.73 -33.24
CA ASP A 514 -6.33 9.54 -33.66
C ASP A 514 -7.11 8.69 -32.65
N ALA A 515 -6.58 7.52 -32.26
CA ALA A 515 -7.19 6.67 -31.22
C ALA A 515 -7.38 7.43 -29.90
N ALA A 516 -6.34 8.12 -29.41
CA ALA A 516 -6.43 8.92 -28.20
C ALA A 516 -7.47 10.07 -28.31
N THR A 517 -7.72 10.57 -29.52
CA THR A 517 -8.73 11.61 -29.74
C THR A 517 -10.14 11.04 -29.70
N GLN A 518 -10.39 9.88 -30.31
CA GLN A 518 -11.71 9.26 -30.28
C GLN A 518 -12.07 8.74 -28.89
N MET A 519 -11.15 8.09 -28.17
CA MET A 519 -11.39 7.60 -26.81
C MET A 519 -11.82 8.72 -25.85
N ARG A 520 -11.19 9.90 -25.92
CA ARG A 520 -11.59 11.06 -25.10
C ARG A 520 -12.93 11.65 -25.50
N ARG A 521 -13.26 11.68 -26.80
CA ARG A 521 -14.57 12.12 -27.28
C ARG A 521 -15.67 11.20 -26.80
N PHE A 522 -15.44 9.89 -26.85
CA PHE A 522 -16.37 8.89 -26.35
C PHE A 522 -16.60 9.02 -24.85
N LEU A 523 -15.55 8.99 -24.03
CA LEU A 523 -15.71 9.13 -22.57
C LEU A 523 -16.41 10.43 -22.20
N LYS A 524 -16.07 11.55 -22.85
CA LYS A 524 -16.77 12.81 -22.62
C LYS A 524 -18.26 12.72 -22.96
N ALA A 525 -18.63 12.18 -24.12
CA ALA A 525 -20.03 12.01 -24.52
C ALA A 525 -20.78 11.00 -23.62
N PHE A 526 -20.05 10.03 -23.04
CA PHE A 526 -20.59 9.06 -22.09
C PHE A 526 -20.83 9.68 -20.70
N GLU A 527 -19.93 10.53 -20.22
CA GLU A 527 -20.11 11.33 -18.99
C GLU A 527 -21.20 12.39 -19.13
N GLU A 528 -21.38 12.96 -20.32
CA GLU A 528 -22.47 13.89 -20.66
C GLU A 528 -23.81 13.16 -20.91
N SER A 529 -23.85 11.81 -20.91
CA SER A 529 -25.10 11.06 -21.05
C SER A 529 -25.94 11.10 -19.75
N SER A 530 -27.24 11.33 -19.89
CA SER A 530 -28.14 11.53 -18.76
C SER A 530 -28.10 10.35 -17.78
N PRO A 531 -28.15 10.57 -16.46
CA PRO A 531 -28.05 9.47 -15.49
C PRO A 531 -29.20 8.46 -15.58
N HIS A 532 -30.33 8.84 -16.22
CA HIS A 532 -31.45 7.96 -16.55
C HIS A 532 -31.16 6.89 -17.63
N THR A 533 -30.06 6.97 -18.38
CA THR A 533 -29.75 6.03 -19.48
C THR A 533 -29.50 4.62 -18.95
N THR A 534 -30.18 3.64 -19.54
CA THR A 534 -30.13 2.24 -19.13
C THR A 534 -28.77 1.59 -19.38
N VAL A 535 -28.46 0.50 -18.66
CA VAL A 535 -27.22 -0.27 -18.87
C VAL A 535 -27.13 -0.83 -20.29
N ALA A 536 -28.27 -1.19 -20.89
CA ALA A 536 -28.34 -1.67 -22.27
C ALA A 536 -27.99 -0.59 -23.30
N GLU A 537 -28.48 0.64 -23.13
CA GLU A 537 -28.13 1.79 -23.99
C GLU A 537 -26.65 2.18 -23.82
N LYS A 538 -26.13 2.15 -22.58
CA LYS A 538 -24.69 2.37 -22.31
C LYS A 538 -23.82 1.28 -22.94
N ALA A 539 -24.25 0.02 -22.91
CA ALA A 539 -23.57 -1.08 -23.59
C ALA A 539 -23.58 -0.90 -25.11
N ALA A 540 -24.74 -0.57 -25.70
CA ALA A 540 -24.86 -0.28 -27.13
C ALA A 540 -23.90 0.84 -27.56
N ALA A 541 -23.82 1.94 -26.81
CA ALA A 541 -22.89 3.04 -27.10
C ALA A 541 -21.40 2.59 -27.08
N VAL A 542 -21.01 1.68 -26.18
CA VAL A 542 -19.65 1.12 -26.14
C VAL A 542 -19.39 0.20 -27.35
N GLN A 543 -20.37 -0.62 -27.75
CA GLN A 543 -20.25 -1.50 -28.92
C GLN A 543 -20.21 -0.70 -30.24
N GLU A 544 -21.07 0.29 -30.41
CA GLU A 544 -21.03 1.25 -31.53
C GLU A 544 -19.68 1.97 -31.60
N PHE A 545 -19.06 2.28 -30.45
CA PHE A 545 -17.73 2.87 -30.41
C PHE A 545 -16.63 1.90 -30.88
N TYR A 546 -16.68 0.61 -30.50
CA TYR A 546 -15.75 -0.41 -31.01
C TYR A 546 -15.88 -0.57 -32.53
N GLU A 547 -17.11 -0.68 -33.06
CA GLU A 547 -17.36 -0.76 -34.50
C GLU A 547 -16.89 0.51 -35.24
N MET A 548 -17.17 1.69 -34.70
CA MET A 548 -16.70 2.97 -35.25
C MET A 548 -15.16 3.03 -35.29
N MET A 549 -14.49 2.51 -34.25
CA MET A 549 -13.03 2.47 -34.20
C MET A 549 -12.43 1.49 -35.20
N GLN A 550 -12.96 0.27 -35.32
CA GLN A 550 -12.51 -0.70 -36.32
C GLN A 550 -12.68 -0.14 -37.75
N ASN A 551 -13.86 0.38 -38.08
CA ASN A 551 -14.11 1.04 -39.38
C ASN A 551 -13.16 2.21 -39.66
N ARG A 552 -12.80 2.99 -38.61
CA ARG A 552 -11.85 4.11 -38.71
C ARG A 552 -10.42 3.63 -38.97
N MET A 553 -9.99 2.50 -38.39
CA MET A 553 -8.67 1.91 -38.64
C MET A 553 -8.50 1.42 -40.09
N ASP A 554 -9.59 1.05 -40.77
CA ASP A 554 -9.52 0.65 -42.17
C ASP A 554 -9.62 1.82 -43.16
N GLN A 555 -10.39 2.85 -42.82
CA GLN A 555 -10.68 3.96 -43.74
C GLN A 555 -9.70 5.15 -43.64
N VAL A 556 -9.11 5.40 -42.47
CA VAL A 556 -8.29 6.61 -42.25
C VAL A 556 -6.83 6.36 -42.61
N ASN A 557 -6.29 7.21 -43.49
CA ASN A 557 -4.91 7.13 -44.01
C ASN A 557 -3.82 6.96 -42.92
N ALA A 558 -4.04 7.44 -41.70
CA ALA A 558 -3.10 7.32 -40.58
C ALA A 558 -2.85 5.86 -40.13
N TRP A 559 -3.77 4.94 -40.43
CA TRP A 559 -3.71 3.53 -40.04
C TRP A 559 -3.26 2.59 -41.18
N ARG A 560 -3.10 3.12 -42.41
CA ARG A 560 -2.76 2.32 -43.60
C ARG A 560 -1.46 1.53 -43.44
N ASP A 561 -0.46 2.13 -42.79
CA ASP A 561 0.88 1.57 -42.63
C ASP A 561 1.07 0.90 -41.25
N VAL A 562 -0.02 0.66 -40.50
CA VAL A 562 -0.01 -0.01 -39.19
C VAL A 562 -0.39 -1.48 -39.36
N ASP A 563 0.49 -2.36 -38.88
CA ASP A 563 0.35 -3.81 -38.95
C ASP A 563 -0.89 -4.33 -38.18
N PRO A 564 -1.58 -5.40 -38.63
CA PRO A 564 -2.74 -5.93 -37.94
C PRO A 564 -2.49 -6.28 -36.47
N GLU A 565 -1.33 -6.83 -36.10
CA GLU A 565 -1.02 -7.12 -34.70
C GLU A 565 -0.90 -5.86 -33.83
N GLU A 566 -0.45 -4.73 -34.40
CA GLU A 566 -0.45 -3.43 -33.72
C GLU A 566 -1.87 -2.86 -33.58
N ARG A 567 -2.78 -3.12 -34.52
CA ARG A 567 -4.19 -2.69 -34.45
C ARG A 567 -4.94 -3.44 -33.35
N ASP A 568 -4.75 -4.75 -33.24
CA ASP A 568 -5.37 -5.58 -32.21
C ASP A 568 -4.90 -5.15 -30.81
N GLN A 569 -3.60 -4.89 -30.64
CA GLN A 569 -3.05 -4.34 -29.38
C GLN A 569 -3.60 -2.96 -29.00
N VAL A 570 -4.02 -2.15 -29.99
CA VAL A 570 -4.72 -0.89 -29.73
C VAL A 570 -6.15 -1.14 -29.26
N MET A 571 -6.88 -2.06 -29.90
CA MET A 571 -8.23 -2.43 -29.47
C MET A 571 -8.24 -3.00 -28.04
N ASP A 572 -7.31 -3.90 -27.71
CA ASP A 572 -7.09 -4.41 -26.35
C ASP A 572 -6.90 -3.28 -25.32
N GLY A 573 -5.99 -2.34 -25.61
CA GLY A 573 -5.70 -1.22 -24.70
C GLY A 573 -6.85 -0.21 -24.60
N LEU A 574 -7.59 -0.03 -25.68
CA LEU A 574 -8.76 0.85 -25.78
C LEU A 574 -9.96 0.28 -24.99
N GLU A 575 -10.24 -1.02 -25.10
CA GLU A 575 -11.22 -1.73 -24.26
C GLU A 575 -10.85 -1.56 -22.78
N ARG A 576 -9.62 -1.91 -22.39
CA ARG A 576 -9.16 -1.79 -21.00
C ARG A 576 -9.31 -0.37 -20.47
N TYR A 577 -8.88 0.63 -21.25
CA TYR A 577 -8.94 2.03 -20.82
C TYR A 577 -10.38 2.52 -20.65
N ILE A 578 -11.25 2.34 -21.65
CA ILE A 578 -12.62 2.85 -21.61
C ILE A 578 -13.40 2.15 -20.50
N VAL A 579 -13.36 0.83 -20.46
CA VAL A 579 -14.17 0.05 -19.52
C VAL A 579 -13.74 0.31 -18.06
N GLN A 580 -12.45 0.53 -17.79
CA GLN A 580 -11.99 0.93 -16.45
C GLN A 580 -12.49 2.31 -16.00
N HIS A 581 -12.69 3.26 -16.92
CA HIS A 581 -13.21 4.60 -16.58
C HIS A 581 -14.72 4.59 -16.35
N ILE A 582 -15.47 3.80 -17.13
CA ILE A 582 -16.93 3.71 -16.99
C ILE A 582 -17.38 2.68 -15.93
N TYR A 583 -16.49 1.82 -15.42
CA TYR A 583 -16.82 0.68 -14.53
C TYR A 583 -17.83 1.02 -13.42
N ASP A 584 -17.55 2.07 -12.63
CA ASP A 584 -18.39 2.46 -11.49
C ASP A 584 -19.78 3.01 -11.90
N SER A 585 -19.97 3.30 -13.19
CA SER A 585 -21.22 3.83 -13.78
C SER A 585 -22.02 2.80 -14.60
N VAL A 586 -21.51 1.57 -14.71
CA VAL A 586 -22.13 0.47 -15.48
C VAL A 586 -22.23 -0.86 -14.71
N PHE A 587 -21.31 -1.15 -13.79
CA PHE A 587 -21.35 -2.35 -12.97
C PHE A 587 -22.42 -2.21 -11.86
N LEU A 588 -23.24 -3.24 -11.66
CA LEU A 588 -24.31 -3.30 -10.63
C LEU A 588 -25.32 -2.13 -10.67
N GLN A 589 -25.63 -1.59 -11.85
CA GLN A 589 -26.64 -0.54 -12.01
C GLN A 589 -28.04 -1.09 -12.35
N ASP A 590 -28.20 -2.40 -12.47
CA ASP A 590 -29.47 -3.07 -12.77
C ASP A 590 -29.94 -3.93 -11.59
N ASP A 591 -31.11 -3.58 -11.03
CA ASP A 591 -31.77 -4.30 -9.95
C ASP A 591 -32.04 -5.78 -10.31
N GLU A 592 -32.21 -6.13 -11.60
CA GLU A 592 -32.42 -7.51 -12.02
C GLU A 592 -31.16 -8.36 -11.91
N ASP A 593 -29.98 -7.78 -12.19
CA ASP A 593 -28.72 -8.51 -12.15
C ASP A 593 -28.31 -8.79 -10.69
N GLU A 594 -28.49 -7.83 -9.77
CA GLU A 594 -28.31 -8.07 -8.32
C GLU A 594 -29.27 -9.17 -7.82
N GLN A 595 -30.53 -9.16 -8.25
CA GLN A 595 -31.50 -10.19 -7.87
C GLN A 595 -31.14 -11.58 -8.40
N LYS A 596 -30.57 -11.68 -9.61
CA LYS A 596 -30.08 -12.94 -10.19
C LYS A 596 -28.81 -13.40 -9.46
N ASP A 597 -27.90 -12.51 -9.11
CA ASP A 597 -26.71 -12.82 -8.29
C ASP A 597 -27.09 -13.43 -6.94
N VAL A 598 -28.00 -12.80 -6.20
CA VAL A 598 -28.48 -13.33 -4.91
C VAL A 598 -29.16 -14.69 -5.11
N ARG A 599 -29.93 -14.88 -6.18
CA ARG A 599 -30.58 -16.16 -6.49
C ARG A 599 -29.56 -17.25 -6.82
N MET A 600 -28.56 -16.94 -7.65
CA MET A 600 -27.50 -17.85 -8.05
C MET A 600 -26.60 -18.24 -6.87
N GLN A 601 -26.18 -17.28 -6.05
CA GLN A 601 -25.38 -17.54 -4.85
C GLN A 601 -26.13 -18.41 -3.83
N LEU A 602 -27.43 -18.17 -3.63
CA LEU A 602 -28.26 -19.04 -2.78
C LEU A 602 -28.44 -20.43 -3.37
N ARG A 603 -28.56 -20.54 -4.70
CA ARG A 603 -28.69 -21.81 -5.42
C ARG A 603 -27.43 -22.66 -5.34
N ILE A 604 -26.26 -22.09 -5.66
CA ILE A 604 -24.96 -22.76 -5.49
C ILE A 604 -24.79 -23.27 -4.05
N ARG A 605 -25.12 -22.44 -3.06
CA ARG A 605 -25.03 -22.83 -1.65
C ARG A 605 -25.94 -24.00 -1.25
N GLN A 606 -27.09 -24.18 -1.91
CA GLN A 606 -27.95 -25.35 -1.71
C GLN A 606 -27.37 -26.63 -2.32
N LEU A 607 -26.53 -26.51 -3.34
CA LEU A 607 -25.93 -27.61 -4.09
C LEU A 607 -24.53 -27.99 -3.59
N HIS A 608 -24.03 -27.35 -2.53
CA HIS A 608 -22.67 -27.55 -2.02
C HIS A 608 -22.37 -28.98 -1.54
N TRP A 609 -23.40 -29.79 -1.29
CA TRP A 609 -23.30 -31.23 -0.97
C TRP A 609 -22.86 -32.10 -2.16
N ILE A 610 -22.91 -31.59 -3.39
CA ILE A 610 -22.53 -32.33 -4.59
C ILE A 610 -21.05 -32.72 -4.55
N THR A 611 -20.77 -33.99 -4.83
CA THR A 611 -19.42 -34.57 -4.94
C THR A 611 -19.03 -34.72 -6.42
N PRO A 612 -17.74 -34.93 -6.77
CA PRO A 612 -17.35 -35.16 -8.17
C PRO A 612 -18.07 -36.35 -8.80
N ARG A 613 -18.36 -37.40 -8.01
CA ARG A 613 -19.09 -38.61 -8.44
C ARG A 613 -20.54 -38.36 -8.84
N ASN A 614 -21.18 -37.30 -8.33
CA ASN A 614 -22.55 -36.98 -8.72
C ASN A 614 -22.65 -36.30 -10.08
N LEU A 615 -21.52 -35.83 -10.63
CA LEU A 615 -21.42 -35.14 -11.91
C LEU A 615 -20.60 -35.95 -12.92
N ASP A 616 -20.18 -37.18 -12.60
CA ASP A 616 -19.17 -37.95 -13.33
C ASP A 616 -17.85 -37.20 -13.59
N ALA A 617 -17.52 -36.22 -12.74
CA ALA A 617 -16.29 -35.46 -12.83
C ALA A 617 -15.10 -36.30 -12.32
N ASN A 618 -14.17 -36.65 -13.21
CA ASN A 618 -12.98 -37.44 -12.88
C ASN A 618 -11.92 -36.62 -12.09
N ILE A 619 -12.20 -36.38 -10.80
CA ILE A 619 -11.35 -35.61 -9.89
C ILE A 619 -10.96 -36.51 -8.70
N ASP A 620 -9.67 -36.83 -8.55
CA ASP A 620 -9.17 -37.58 -7.41
C ASP A 620 -8.80 -36.65 -6.25
N LEU A 621 -9.76 -36.43 -5.34
CA LEU A 621 -9.59 -35.62 -4.14
C LEU A 621 -8.66 -36.22 -3.08
N ASN A 622 -8.12 -37.43 -3.29
CA ASN A 622 -7.15 -38.05 -2.36
C ASN A 622 -5.70 -37.63 -2.65
N SER A 623 -5.44 -36.95 -3.77
CA SER A 623 -4.11 -36.46 -4.15
C SER A 623 -3.89 -35.01 -3.68
N ASP A 624 -2.86 -34.78 -2.89
CA ASP A 624 -2.47 -33.43 -2.43
C ASP A 624 -2.15 -32.49 -3.61
N GLU A 625 -1.58 -33.02 -4.70
CA GLU A 625 -1.32 -32.23 -5.92
C GLU A 625 -2.62 -31.78 -6.60
N VAL A 626 -3.65 -32.64 -6.61
CA VAL A 626 -4.97 -32.29 -7.13
C VAL A 626 -5.63 -31.24 -6.24
N LEU A 627 -5.53 -31.39 -4.90
CA LEU A 627 -6.12 -30.44 -3.95
C LEU A 627 -5.49 -29.04 -4.04
N GLN A 628 -4.18 -28.94 -4.31
CA GLN A 628 -3.50 -27.68 -4.60
C GLN A 628 -4.03 -27.01 -5.87
N GLU A 629 -4.18 -27.75 -6.98
CA GLU A 629 -4.70 -27.19 -8.23
C GLU A 629 -6.20 -26.86 -8.14
N VAL A 630 -6.98 -27.60 -7.34
CA VAL A 630 -8.36 -27.24 -6.96
C VAL A 630 -8.36 -25.90 -6.23
N THR A 631 -7.50 -25.70 -5.23
CA THR A 631 -7.40 -24.45 -4.47
C THR A 631 -7.02 -23.28 -5.40
N ARG A 632 -6.06 -23.49 -6.30
CA ARG A 632 -5.68 -22.51 -7.33
C ARG A 632 -6.86 -22.13 -8.24
N ALA A 633 -7.61 -23.12 -8.75
CA ALA A 633 -8.79 -22.86 -9.58
C ALA A 633 -9.85 -22.04 -8.83
N GLN A 634 -9.98 -22.25 -7.51
CA GLN A 634 -10.88 -21.47 -6.66
C GLN A 634 -10.43 -20.01 -6.52
N GLU A 635 -9.13 -19.77 -6.26
CA GLU A 635 -8.55 -18.42 -6.13
C GLU A 635 -8.71 -17.59 -7.41
N GLU A 636 -8.42 -18.17 -8.58
CA GLU A 636 -8.56 -17.50 -9.88
C GLU A 636 -10.03 -17.06 -10.12
N LEU A 637 -11.00 -17.92 -9.82
CA LEU A 637 -12.43 -17.63 -10.02
C LEU A 637 -13.00 -16.64 -8.98
N LEU A 638 -12.46 -16.60 -7.76
CA LEU A 638 -12.76 -15.55 -6.78
C LEU A 638 -12.17 -14.19 -7.17
N THR A 639 -10.98 -14.19 -7.77
CA THR A 639 -10.27 -12.97 -8.18
C THR A 639 -10.96 -12.24 -9.34
N MET A 640 -11.75 -12.95 -10.15
CA MET A 640 -12.54 -12.40 -11.27
C MET A 640 -13.34 -11.13 -10.88
N ASP A 641 -13.95 -11.09 -9.69
CA ASP A 641 -14.75 -9.96 -9.24
C ASP A 641 -13.92 -8.68 -9.06
N ALA A 642 -12.71 -8.81 -8.53
CA ALA A 642 -11.79 -7.69 -8.28
C ALA A 642 -11.22 -7.03 -9.55
N MET A 643 -11.29 -7.70 -10.70
CA MET A 643 -10.80 -7.16 -11.98
C MET A 643 -11.80 -6.15 -12.58
N ARG A 644 -11.32 -5.05 -13.19
CA ARG A 644 -12.20 -3.98 -13.71
C ARG A 644 -12.36 -3.95 -15.23
N ALA A 645 -11.54 -4.69 -15.98
CA ALA A 645 -11.66 -4.80 -17.45
C ALA A 645 -12.19 -6.18 -17.87
N PRO A 646 -12.97 -6.31 -18.96
CA PRO A 646 -13.54 -7.58 -19.40
C PRO A 646 -12.47 -8.60 -19.79
N GLN A 647 -11.43 -8.18 -20.52
CA GLN A 647 -10.28 -9.03 -20.83
C GLN A 647 -9.57 -9.59 -19.58
N ASP A 648 -9.46 -8.81 -18.51
CA ASP A 648 -8.82 -9.25 -17.26
C ASP A 648 -9.71 -10.28 -16.53
N LYS A 649 -11.04 -10.09 -16.52
CA LYS A 649 -12.01 -11.08 -16.01
C LYS A 649 -11.98 -12.38 -16.82
N LEU A 650 -11.94 -12.28 -18.16
CA LEU A 650 -11.78 -13.42 -19.05
C LEU A 650 -10.46 -14.16 -18.80
N GLN A 651 -9.38 -13.46 -18.48
CA GLN A 651 -8.10 -14.09 -18.15
C GLN A 651 -8.17 -14.93 -16.86
N CYS A 652 -8.90 -14.50 -15.82
CA CYS A 652 -9.21 -15.32 -14.64
C CYS A 652 -9.98 -16.60 -15.01
N ILE A 653 -10.97 -16.50 -15.91
CA ILE A 653 -11.75 -17.66 -16.40
C ILE A 653 -10.84 -18.64 -17.17
N VAL A 654 -9.93 -18.13 -18.01
CA VAL A 654 -8.91 -18.92 -18.72
C VAL A 654 -7.95 -19.61 -17.73
N ALA A 655 -7.48 -18.92 -16.69
CA ALA A 655 -6.56 -19.45 -15.69
C ALA A 655 -7.21 -20.54 -14.80
N CYS A 656 -8.45 -20.31 -14.37
CA CYS A 656 -9.29 -21.33 -13.73
C CYS A 656 -9.44 -22.56 -14.63
N SER A 657 -9.80 -22.37 -15.91
CA SER A 657 -10.01 -23.48 -16.86
C SER A 657 -8.73 -24.28 -17.15
N LYS A 658 -7.57 -23.62 -17.23
CA LYS A 658 -6.25 -24.28 -17.35
C LYS A 658 -5.91 -25.10 -16.10
N SER A 659 -6.31 -24.61 -14.91
CA SER A 659 -6.19 -25.36 -13.65
C SER A 659 -7.13 -26.58 -13.62
N VAL A 660 -8.36 -26.47 -14.14
CA VAL A 660 -9.31 -27.60 -14.30
C VAL A 660 -8.75 -28.71 -15.20
N PHE A 661 -8.15 -28.39 -16.36
CA PHE A 661 -7.47 -29.42 -17.16
C PHE A 661 -6.29 -30.07 -16.43
N ARG A 662 -5.55 -29.31 -15.60
CA ARG A 662 -4.46 -29.86 -14.81
C ARG A 662 -4.96 -30.81 -13.71
N ILE A 663 -6.06 -30.47 -13.03
CA ILE A 663 -6.78 -31.35 -12.08
C ILE A 663 -7.16 -32.67 -12.76
N LEU A 664 -7.84 -32.60 -13.91
CA LEU A 664 -8.23 -33.77 -14.69
C LEU A 664 -7.01 -34.59 -15.14
N ARG A 665 -5.87 -33.93 -15.43
CA ARG A 665 -4.66 -34.61 -15.95
C ARG A 665 -3.88 -35.33 -14.86
N LEU A 666 -3.96 -34.86 -13.63
CA LEU A 666 -3.41 -35.52 -12.45
C LEU A 666 -4.34 -36.65 -11.96
N SER A 667 -5.64 -36.53 -12.20
CA SER A 667 -6.65 -37.53 -11.81
C SER A 667 -6.78 -38.69 -12.81
N SER A 668 -6.54 -38.47 -14.10
CA SER A 668 -6.55 -39.53 -15.13
C SER A 668 -5.25 -40.34 -15.18
N GLN A 669 -5.36 -41.67 -15.02
CA GLN A 669 -4.22 -42.59 -15.16
C GLN A 669 -3.67 -42.64 -16.61
N ASP A 670 -4.55 -42.54 -17.60
CA ASP A 670 -4.18 -42.47 -19.03
C ASP A 670 -3.92 -41.02 -19.44
N LYS A 671 -2.69 -40.70 -19.86
CA LYS A 671 -2.24 -39.37 -20.32
C LYS A 671 -2.75 -38.98 -21.71
N LYS A 672 -4.00 -39.32 -22.05
CA LYS A 672 -4.65 -38.91 -23.32
C LYS A 672 -5.10 -37.45 -23.26
N ALA A 673 -5.34 -36.86 -24.44
CA ALA A 673 -5.97 -35.57 -24.55
C ALA A 673 -7.40 -35.66 -23.98
N GLN A 674 -7.73 -34.77 -23.04
CA GLN A 674 -9.06 -34.69 -22.43
C GLN A 674 -10.08 -34.14 -23.42
N ALA A 675 -11.26 -34.73 -23.41
CA ALA A 675 -12.38 -34.25 -24.20
C ALA A 675 -13.04 -33.04 -23.52
N ALA A 676 -13.85 -32.28 -24.27
CA ALA A 676 -14.74 -31.29 -23.68
C ALA A 676 -15.71 -31.92 -22.66
N ASP A 677 -16.05 -33.20 -22.86
CA ASP A 677 -16.95 -34.00 -22.04
C ASP A 677 -16.40 -34.19 -20.60
N ASP A 678 -15.09 -34.31 -20.41
CA ASP A 678 -14.45 -34.38 -19.09
C ASP A 678 -14.39 -33.01 -18.38
N PHE A 679 -14.34 -31.93 -19.17
CA PHE A 679 -14.05 -30.57 -18.71
C PHE A 679 -15.26 -29.90 -18.04
N LEU A 680 -16.42 -29.94 -18.69
CA LEU A 680 -17.61 -29.22 -18.21
C LEU A 680 -18.08 -29.70 -16.82
N PRO A 681 -18.14 -31.01 -16.50
CA PRO A 681 -18.51 -31.48 -15.16
C PRO A 681 -17.52 -31.05 -14.07
N ALA A 682 -16.22 -31.05 -14.39
CA ALA A 682 -15.20 -30.57 -13.46
C ALA A 682 -15.30 -29.06 -13.22
N LEU A 683 -15.61 -28.26 -14.25
CA LEU A 683 -15.88 -26.83 -14.11
C LEU A 683 -17.14 -26.56 -13.26
N ILE A 684 -18.21 -27.32 -13.46
CA ILE A 684 -19.44 -27.26 -12.64
C ILE A 684 -19.12 -27.57 -11.17
N TYR A 685 -18.33 -28.62 -10.91
CA TYR A 685 -17.90 -28.96 -9.56
C TYR A 685 -17.11 -27.82 -8.89
N ILE A 686 -16.11 -27.25 -9.57
CA ILE A 686 -15.34 -26.10 -9.04
C ILE A 686 -16.27 -24.91 -8.79
N LEU A 687 -17.15 -24.56 -9.72
CA LEU A 687 -18.11 -23.46 -9.56
C LEU A 687 -18.98 -23.61 -8.30
N ILE A 688 -19.46 -24.83 -8.03
CA ILE A 688 -20.28 -25.16 -6.85
C ILE A 688 -19.47 -25.03 -5.54
N LYS A 689 -18.18 -25.39 -5.55
CA LYS A 689 -17.32 -25.27 -4.36
C LYS A 689 -16.82 -23.84 -4.12
N VAL A 690 -16.58 -23.06 -5.17
CA VAL A 690 -16.18 -21.64 -5.08
C VAL A 690 -17.30 -20.75 -4.57
N ASN A 691 -18.49 -20.88 -5.17
CA ASN A 691 -19.60 -19.93 -4.98
C ASN A 691 -19.18 -18.45 -5.17
N PRO A 692 -18.69 -18.08 -6.38
CA PRO A 692 -18.05 -16.78 -6.60
C PRO A 692 -19.02 -15.62 -6.39
N PRO A 693 -18.55 -14.48 -5.83
CA PRO A 693 -19.37 -13.30 -5.63
C PRO A 693 -19.77 -12.69 -6.98
N MET A 694 -20.99 -12.15 -7.05
CA MET A 694 -21.50 -11.37 -8.20
C MET A 694 -21.33 -12.08 -9.56
N LEU A 695 -21.44 -13.42 -9.58
CA LEU A 695 -21.20 -14.26 -10.74
C LEU A 695 -22.01 -13.81 -11.98
N HIS A 696 -23.31 -13.57 -11.82
CA HIS A 696 -24.19 -13.16 -12.90
C HIS A 696 -23.85 -11.75 -13.39
N SER A 697 -23.65 -10.78 -12.49
CA SER A 697 -23.23 -9.42 -12.89
C SER A 697 -21.87 -9.41 -13.59
N ASN A 698 -20.93 -10.25 -13.15
CA ASN A 698 -19.62 -10.41 -13.79
C ASN A 698 -19.73 -10.97 -15.21
N MET A 699 -20.59 -11.99 -15.42
CA MET A 699 -20.85 -12.56 -16.74
C MET A 699 -21.57 -11.56 -17.64
N GLN A 700 -22.68 -10.95 -17.18
CA GLN A 700 -23.40 -9.92 -17.92
C GLN A 700 -22.53 -8.71 -18.28
N PHE A 701 -21.60 -8.31 -17.41
CA PHE A 701 -20.64 -7.25 -17.69
C PHE A 701 -19.66 -7.63 -18.81
N ILE A 702 -19.15 -8.87 -18.83
CA ILE A 702 -18.32 -9.37 -19.93
C ILE A 702 -19.12 -9.37 -21.24
N GLU A 703 -20.34 -9.92 -21.23
CA GLU A 703 -21.22 -10.01 -22.41
C GLU A 703 -21.57 -8.63 -23.00
N ARG A 704 -21.77 -7.61 -22.14
CA ARG A 704 -22.16 -6.25 -22.56
C ARG A 704 -20.99 -5.38 -23.00
N PHE A 705 -19.81 -5.51 -22.38
CA PHE A 705 -18.71 -4.53 -22.52
C PHE A 705 -17.39 -5.08 -23.10
N ALA A 706 -17.24 -6.40 -23.24
CA ALA A 706 -16.10 -6.95 -23.96
C ALA A 706 -16.20 -6.66 -25.48
N GLU A 707 -15.05 -6.65 -26.15
CA GLU A 707 -15.00 -6.63 -27.60
C GLU A 707 -15.61 -7.92 -28.20
N PRO A 708 -16.54 -7.85 -29.19
CA PRO A 708 -17.24 -9.04 -29.70
C PRO A 708 -16.33 -10.13 -30.28
N SER A 709 -15.21 -9.73 -30.91
CA SER A 709 -14.21 -10.65 -31.49
C SER A 709 -13.68 -11.66 -30.45
N ARG A 710 -13.52 -11.21 -29.20
CA ARG A 710 -12.93 -11.94 -28.06
C ARG A 710 -13.85 -13.02 -27.49
N LEU A 711 -15.16 -12.87 -27.68
CA LEU A 711 -16.17 -13.86 -27.29
C LEU A 711 -16.46 -14.84 -28.42
N MET A 712 -16.35 -14.39 -29.68
CA MET A 712 -16.63 -15.20 -30.87
C MET A 712 -15.43 -16.04 -31.36
N ALA A 713 -14.20 -15.70 -30.97
CA ALA A 713 -12.97 -16.41 -31.36
C ALA A 713 -11.95 -16.52 -30.20
N GLY A 714 -11.16 -17.60 -30.22
CA GLY A 714 -10.06 -17.83 -29.27
C GLY A 714 -10.44 -18.63 -28.02
N GLU A 715 -9.44 -18.89 -27.16
CA GLU A 715 -9.62 -19.73 -25.96
C GLU A 715 -10.53 -19.08 -24.91
N ALA A 716 -10.53 -17.76 -24.81
CA ALA A 716 -11.32 -17.01 -23.83
C ALA A 716 -12.83 -17.17 -24.06
N GLY A 717 -13.31 -16.99 -25.29
CA GLY A 717 -14.72 -17.19 -25.67
C GLY A 717 -15.21 -18.62 -25.42
N TYR A 718 -14.37 -19.62 -25.68
CA TYR A 718 -14.68 -21.02 -25.38
C TYR A 718 -14.88 -21.26 -23.87
N TYR A 719 -13.94 -20.80 -23.02
CA TYR A 719 -14.07 -20.99 -21.57
C TYR A 719 -15.21 -20.16 -20.96
N TYR A 720 -15.44 -18.95 -21.46
CA TYR A 720 -16.59 -18.13 -21.09
C TYR A 720 -17.92 -18.84 -21.41
N THR A 721 -18.05 -19.41 -22.61
CA THR A 721 -19.23 -20.18 -23.02
C THR A 721 -19.45 -21.43 -22.16
N ASN A 722 -18.36 -22.09 -21.73
CA ASN A 722 -18.44 -23.20 -20.78
C ASN A 722 -18.85 -22.74 -19.37
N LEU A 723 -18.40 -21.57 -18.90
CA LEU A 723 -18.85 -20.99 -17.62
C LEU A 723 -20.33 -20.58 -17.67
N MET A 724 -20.79 -20.00 -18.78
CA MET A 724 -22.22 -19.76 -19.04
C MET A 724 -23.02 -21.06 -18.97
N SER A 725 -22.55 -22.11 -19.64
CA SER A 725 -23.17 -23.44 -19.65
C SER A 725 -23.22 -24.07 -18.26
N ALA A 726 -22.11 -24.02 -17.51
CA ALA A 726 -22.02 -24.51 -16.14
C ALA A 726 -22.98 -23.77 -15.19
N THR A 727 -23.07 -22.45 -15.32
CA THR A 727 -23.96 -21.61 -14.51
C THR A 727 -25.43 -21.88 -14.82
N ALA A 728 -25.78 -22.03 -16.10
CA ALA A 728 -27.13 -22.40 -16.53
C ALA A 728 -27.53 -23.81 -16.07
N TYR A 729 -26.59 -24.77 -16.09
CA TYR A 729 -26.80 -26.11 -15.56
C TYR A 729 -27.04 -26.08 -14.04
N VAL A 730 -26.24 -25.33 -13.27
CA VAL A 730 -26.42 -25.13 -11.82
C VAL A 730 -27.76 -24.48 -11.46
N GLU A 731 -28.24 -23.52 -12.26
CA GLU A 731 -29.56 -22.91 -12.07
C GLU A 731 -30.66 -23.97 -12.17
N HIS A 732 -30.65 -24.78 -13.25
CA HIS A 732 -31.73 -25.71 -13.58
C HIS A 732 -31.58 -27.11 -12.99
N LEU A 733 -30.50 -27.38 -12.25
CA LEU A 733 -30.12 -28.72 -11.78
C LEU A 733 -31.24 -29.49 -11.06
N ASN A 734 -31.60 -30.66 -11.58
CA ASN A 734 -32.66 -31.51 -11.02
C ASN A 734 -32.14 -32.91 -10.65
N ALA A 735 -33.02 -33.74 -10.07
CA ALA A 735 -32.67 -35.10 -9.63
C ALA A 735 -32.30 -36.03 -10.80
N GLU A 736 -32.99 -35.88 -11.95
CA GLU A 736 -32.77 -36.67 -13.16
C GLU A 736 -31.36 -36.46 -13.74
N GLN A 737 -30.87 -35.22 -13.72
CA GLN A 737 -29.54 -34.83 -14.19
C GLN A 737 -28.37 -35.31 -13.30
N LEU A 738 -28.66 -35.83 -12.10
CA LEU A 738 -27.68 -36.42 -11.17
C LEU A 738 -27.95 -37.93 -10.96
N GLU A 739 -28.74 -38.55 -11.85
CA GLU A 739 -29.15 -39.96 -11.82
C GLU A 739 -29.69 -40.47 -10.46
N MET A 740 -30.39 -39.61 -9.72
CA MET A 740 -30.90 -39.92 -8.37
C MET A 740 -32.41 -39.75 -8.23
N SER A 741 -32.99 -40.35 -7.18
CA SER A 741 -34.43 -40.20 -6.92
C SER A 741 -34.76 -38.78 -6.46
N GLN A 742 -35.96 -38.29 -6.81
CA GLN A 742 -36.43 -36.98 -6.36
C GLN A 742 -36.49 -36.89 -4.81
N ASP A 743 -36.82 -37.98 -4.13
CA ASP A 743 -36.87 -38.04 -2.67
C ASP A 743 -35.48 -37.90 -2.04
N ASP A 744 -34.43 -38.44 -2.68
CA ASP A 744 -33.05 -38.32 -2.23
C ASP A 744 -32.48 -36.93 -2.55
N PHE A 745 -32.73 -36.39 -3.75
CA PHE A 745 -32.36 -35.02 -4.13
C PHE A 745 -32.97 -33.98 -3.17
N ASP A 746 -34.28 -34.10 -2.89
CA ASP A 746 -34.96 -33.25 -1.92
C ASP A 746 -34.43 -33.46 -0.49
N ARG A 747 -33.99 -34.67 -0.13
CA ARG A 747 -33.36 -34.95 1.18
C ARG A 747 -32.00 -34.27 1.30
N ALA A 748 -31.19 -34.28 0.24
CA ALA A 748 -29.92 -33.57 0.16
C ALA A 748 -30.12 -32.04 0.28
N LEU A 749 -31.07 -31.47 -0.47
CA LEU A 749 -31.42 -30.05 -0.41
C LEU A 749 -31.93 -29.61 0.98
N ARG A 750 -32.58 -30.51 1.72
CA ARG A 750 -32.99 -30.28 3.13
C ARG A 750 -31.84 -30.42 4.14
N GLY A 751 -30.61 -30.68 3.69
CA GLY A 751 -29.44 -30.88 4.56
C GLY A 751 -29.48 -32.17 5.37
N SER A 752 -30.28 -33.15 4.95
CA SER A 752 -30.37 -34.46 5.59
C SER A 752 -29.35 -35.40 4.95
N VAL A 753 -28.32 -35.77 5.71
CA VAL A 753 -27.13 -36.50 5.26
C VAL A 753 -27.48 -37.78 4.51
N ILE A 754 -26.87 -37.98 3.33
CA ILE A 754 -27.06 -39.17 2.48
C ILE A 754 -25.92 -40.20 2.65
N ASP A 755 -24.70 -39.79 3.01
CA ASP A 755 -23.58 -40.71 3.24
C ASP A 755 -23.01 -40.60 4.67
N ALA A 756 -22.88 -41.75 5.34
CA ALA A 756 -22.39 -41.86 6.71
C ALA A 756 -20.88 -41.59 6.83
N THR A 757 -20.14 -41.65 5.72
CA THR A 757 -18.70 -41.35 5.67
C THR A 757 -18.42 -39.84 5.74
N GLU A 758 -19.15 -39.02 4.99
CA GLU A 758 -19.02 -37.55 5.03
C GLU A 758 -19.53 -36.93 6.33
N GLY A 759 -20.47 -37.59 7.01
CA GLY A 759 -20.90 -37.20 8.36
C GLY A 759 -19.71 -37.02 9.31
N ILE A 760 -18.67 -37.86 9.20
CA ILE A 760 -17.46 -37.76 10.05
C ILE A 760 -16.62 -36.53 9.69
N GLU A 761 -16.47 -36.19 8.41
CA GLU A 761 -15.64 -35.06 7.99
C GLU A 761 -16.33 -33.70 8.21
N VAL A 762 -17.65 -33.64 7.97
CA VAL A 762 -18.48 -32.48 8.32
C VAL A 762 -18.55 -32.31 9.84
N ILE A 763 -18.66 -33.39 10.63
CA ILE A 763 -18.58 -33.32 12.10
C ILE A 763 -17.17 -32.94 12.58
N LYS A 764 -16.09 -33.41 11.96
CA LYS A 764 -14.71 -32.93 12.27
C LYS A 764 -14.57 -31.44 12.01
N ASN A 765 -15.05 -30.94 10.87
CA ASN A 765 -14.95 -29.53 10.52
C ASN A 765 -15.85 -28.66 11.42
N LEU A 766 -17.09 -29.08 11.69
CA LEU A 766 -17.96 -28.42 12.66
C LEU A 766 -17.40 -28.48 14.08
N LYS A 767 -16.78 -29.59 14.51
CA LYS A 767 -16.12 -29.70 15.81
C LYS A 767 -14.87 -28.82 15.88
N SER A 768 -14.06 -28.77 14.82
CA SER A 768 -12.91 -27.87 14.70
C SER A 768 -13.33 -26.39 14.71
N MET A 769 -14.46 -26.05 14.10
CA MET A 769 -15.05 -24.70 14.18
C MET A 769 -15.66 -24.42 15.54
N LEU A 770 -16.35 -25.38 16.17
CA LEU A 770 -16.95 -25.25 17.50
C LEU A 770 -15.88 -25.14 18.58
N ASP A 771 -14.80 -25.90 18.49
CA ASP A 771 -13.65 -25.82 19.39
C ASP A 771 -12.88 -24.51 19.16
N ARG A 772 -12.78 -24.01 17.92
CA ARG A 772 -12.29 -22.65 17.63
C ARG A 772 -13.19 -21.57 18.25
N CYS A 773 -14.51 -21.65 18.07
CA CYS A 773 -15.48 -20.72 18.66
C CYS A 773 -15.47 -20.78 20.20
N ARG A 774 -15.44 -21.96 20.82
CA ARG A 774 -15.29 -22.12 22.27
C ARG A 774 -13.96 -21.59 22.78
N ASN A 775 -12.88 -21.75 22.04
CA ASN A 775 -11.59 -21.17 22.41
C ASN A 775 -11.62 -19.62 22.32
N VAL A 776 -12.40 -19.05 21.39
CA VAL A 776 -12.68 -17.60 21.33
C VAL A 776 -13.61 -17.16 22.46
N GLU A 777 -14.70 -17.87 22.75
CA GLU A 777 -15.61 -17.56 23.87
C GLU A 777 -14.90 -17.67 25.22
N ASN A 778 -14.14 -18.75 25.45
CA ASN A 778 -13.32 -18.91 26.66
C ASN A 778 -12.28 -17.79 26.78
N LYS A 779 -11.63 -17.38 25.67
CA LYS A 779 -10.72 -16.22 25.68
C LYS A 779 -11.44 -14.91 25.94
N GLN A 780 -12.63 -14.69 25.39
CA GLN A 780 -13.45 -13.52 25.72
C GLN A 780 -13.88 -13.53 27.19
N GLN A 781 -14.24 -14.69 27.74
CA GLN A 781 -14.67 -14.82 29.13
C GLN A 781 -13.50 -14.60 30.11
N VAL A 782 -12.33 -15.19 29.84
CA VAL A 782 -11.09 -14.92 30.60
C VAL A 782 -10.71 -13.44 30.48
N LEU A 783 -10.76 -12.84 29.29
CA LEU A 783 -10.50 -11.40 29.11
C LEU A 783 -11.54 -10.52 29.84
N MET A 784 -12.80 -10.94 29.94
CA MET A 784 -13.80 -10.21 30.73
C MET A 784 -13.57 -10.36 32.24
N GLU A 785 -13.18 -11.54 32.73
CA GLU A 785 -12.82 -11.76 34.14
C GLU A 785 -11.55 -11.00 34.52
N GLU A 786 -10.51 -11.04 33.69
CA GLU A 786 -9.29 -10.23 33.85
C GLU A 786 -9.59 -8.72 33.81
N MET A 787 -10.46 -8.28 32.89
CA MET A 787 -10.89 -6.88 32.82
C MET A 787 -11.75 -6.47 34.02
N SER A 788 -12.60 -7.35 34.57
CA SER A 788 -13.32 -7.08 35.82
C SER A 788 -12.38 -7.04 37.02
N LEU A 789 -11.40 -7.94 37.09
CA LEU A 789 -10.39 -7.97 38.15
C LEU A 789 -9.52 -6.70 38.11
N LEU A 790 -9.15 -6.23 36.91
CA LEU A 790 -8.47 -4.95 36.71
C LEU A 790 -9.35 -3.76 37.11
N LEU A 791 -10.64 -3.76 36.77
CA LEU A 791 -11.59 -2.72 37.21
C LEU A 791 -11.74 -2.68 38.73
N ASP A 792 -11.89 -3.83 39.39
CA ASP A 792 -11.96 -3.94 40.84
C ASP A 792 -10.65 -3.49 41.50
N THR A 793 -9.50 -3.90 40.96
CA THR A 793 -8.17 -3.46 41.44
C THR A 793 -7.98 -1.96 41.27
N LEU A 794 -8.39 -1.37 40.14
CA LEU A 794 -8.37 0.07 39.92
C LEU A 794 -9.35 0.81 40.85
N SER A 795 -10.51 0.22 41.17
CA SER A 795 -11.44 0.77 42.15
C SER A 795 -10.85 0.77 43.58
N ALA A 796 -10.12 -0.29 43.96
CA ALA A 796 -9.44 -0.39 45.24
C ALA A 796 -8.23 0.57 45.33
N LEU A 797 -7.50 0.76 44.24
CA LEU A 797 -6.39 1.73 44.15
C LEU A 797 -6.89 3.19 44.20
N THR A 798 -8.01 3.51 43.56
CA THR A 798 -8.64 4.84 43.64
C THR A 798 -9.29 5.10 45.01
N ALA A 799 -9.91 4.08 45.64
CA ALA A 799 -10.44 4.19 46.99
C ALA A 799 -9.35 4.36 48.07
N SER A 800 -8.15 3.80 47.87
CA SER A 800 -7.03 3.90 48.83
C SER A 800 -6.16 5.15 48.66
N THR A 801 -6.25 5.87 47.54
CA THR A 801 -5.47 7.09 47.27
C THR A 801 -6.17 8.40 47.65
N VAL A 802 -7.45 8.39 48.00
CA VAL A 802 -8.17 9.59 48.49
C VAL A 802 -8.12 9.69 50.02
N LYS A 803 -7.01 10.21 50.56
CA LYS A 803 -7.02 10.94 51.83
C LYS A 803 -7.06 12.45 51.53
N PRO A 804 -8.07 13.20 52.02
CA PRO A 804 -8.16 14.63 51.74
C PRO A 804 -7.03 15.39 52.43
N ILE A 805 -6.23 16.11 51.63
CA ILE A 805 -5.24 17.07 52.13
C ILE A 805 -5.99 18.34 52.57
N PRO A 806 -5.73 18.89 53.77
CA PRO A 806 -6.46 20.04 54.29
C PRO A 806 -6.19 21.32 53.50
N THR A 807 -7.20 22.17 53.39
CA THR A 807 -7.17 23.44 52.66
C THR A 807 -6.23 24.47 53.31
N VAL A 808 -5.39 25.11 52.49
CA VAL A 808 -4.53 26.22 52.92
C VAL A 808 -5.30 27.55 52.80
N PRO A 809 -5.25 28.45 53.81
CA PRO A 809 -6.07 29.67 53.81
C PRO A 809 -5.66 30.75 52.80
N GLU A 810 -6.63 31.60 52.48
CA GLU A 810 -6.69 32.62 51.42
C GLU A 810 -5.75 33.85 51.60
N SER A 811 -4.65 33.71 52.34
CA SER A 811 -3.78 34.85 52.75
C SER A 811 -2.42 34.95 52.04
N ALA A 812 -2.09 34.01 51.15
CA ALA A 812 -0.77 33.95 50.49
C ALA A 812 -0.71 34.57 49.07
N MET A 813 -1.85 34.80 48.40
CA MET A 813 -1.94 35.20 46.98
C MET A 813 -1.98 36.73 46.75
N ALA A 814 -1.30 37.53 47.58
CA ALA A 814 -1.44 38.99 47.58
C ALA A 814 -0.15 39.81 47.84
N ARG A 815 1.05 39.29 47.53
CA ARG A 815 2.33 39.97 47.85
C ARG A 815 3.43 40.04 46.79
N ILE A 816 3.17 39.67 45.52
CA ILE A 816 4.14 39.86 44.43
C ILE A 816 3.45 40.54 43.22
N ALA A 817 3.05 41.80 43.42
CA ALA A 817 2.63 42.71 42.37
C ALA A 817 2.87 44.17 42.81
N GLY A 818 4.00 44.79 42.40
CA GLY A 818 4.28 46.19 42.70
C GLY A 818 5.70 46.64 42.32
N GLY A 819 5.81 47.61 41.37
CA GLY A 819 7.08 48.19 40.86
C GLY A 819 7.68 47.37 39.71
N VAL A 820 7.76 47.76 38.43
CA VAL A 820 7.71 49.06 37.69
C VAL A 820 9.00 49.91 37.76
N GLY A 821 9.61 50.13 36.58
CA GLY A 821 10.80 50.96 36.31
C GLY A 821 11.86 50.16 35.52
N VAL A 822 11.97 50.16 34.17
CA VAL A 822 12.18 51.22 33.16
C VAL A 822 13.67 51.62 33.00
N ALA A 823 14.09 51.78 31.74
CA ALA A 823 15.42 52.09 31.20
C ALA A 823 16.40 50.89 31.12
N SER A 824 17.30 50.78 30.13
CA SER A 824 17.35 51.03 28.68
C SER A 824 18.81 50.77 28.22
N ASP A 825 18.99 50.58 26.91
CA ASP A 825 20.22 50.83 26.15
C ASP A 825 21.42 49.83 26.21
N ASP A 826 21.80 49.44 24.99
CA ASP A 826 23.14 49.30 24.37
C ASP A 826 24.11 48.11 24.59
N GLU A 827 24.47 47.55 23.42
CA GLU A 827 25.77 47.14 22.87
C GLU A 827 26.65 46.03 23.51
N ASP A 828 26.84 45.01 22.68
CA ASP A 828 28.12 44.44 22.20
C ASP A 828 29.07 43.59 23.05
N ASP A 829 29.37 42.44 22.42
CA ASP A 829 30.65 41.76 22.24
C ASP A 829 31.40 40.94 23.32
N ASP A 830 31.83 39.78 22.81
CA ASP A 830 33.08 39.06 23.02
C ASP A 830 33.60 38.73 24.44
N SER A 831 33.28 37.48 24.80
CA SER A 831 34.29 36.41 24.91
C SER A 831 35.18 36.27 26.16
N LEU A 832 35.66 35.03 26.32
CA LEU A 832 36.90 34.59 26.95
C LEU A 832 37.04 34.47 28.50
N PHE A 833 37.71 33.36 28.83
CA PHE A 833 38.43 33.00 30.06
C PHE A 833 37.71 32.77 31.41
N SER A 834 37.45 31.48 31.64
CA SER A 834 38.03 30.69 32.76
C SER A 834 37.81 31.11 34.22
N SER A 835 36.98 30.32 34.89
CA SER A 835 37.34 29.56 36.11
C SER A 835 38.17 30.21 37.25
N THR A 836 37.51 30.25 38.42
CA THR A 836 37.97 29.79 39.77
C THR A 836 38.21 30.80 40.91
N SER A 837 37.76 30.33 42.08
CA SER A 837 38.35 30.46 43.43
C SER A 837 37.88 31.58 44.38
N LYS A 838 37.11 31.15 45.39
CA LYS A 838 37.21 31.45 46.85
C LYS A 838 36.07 30.69 47.57
N ALA A 839 36.19 30.15 48.80
CA ALA A 839 37.35 29.95 49.67
C ALA A 839 37.07 28.87 50.75
N ILE A 840 38.06 28.00 51.00
CA ILE A 840 38.71 27.72 52.30
C ILE A 840 37.82 27.52 53.57
N HIS A 841 37.75 26.29 54.12
CA HIS A 841 38.54 25.89 55.32
C HIS A 841 38.54 24.37 55.61
N ARG A 842 39.65 23.87 56.21
CA ARG A 842 39.90 22.48 56.65
C ARG A 842 39.50 22.21 58.11
N THR A 843 39.20 20.95 58.43
CA THR A 843 39.86 20.08 59.46
C THR A 843 39.47 18.62 59.15
N ASP A 844 40.32 17.68 58.69
CA ASP A 844 41.53 17.03 59.24
C ASP A 844 41.30 15.75 60.09
N THR A 845 42.25 14.81 59.97
CA THR A 845 42.36 13.45 60.56
C THR A 845 41.49 12.33 59.92
N GLY A 846 42.03 11.18 59.48
CA GLY A 846 43.43 10.84 59.20
C GLY A 846 43.68 9.32 58.95
N ALA A 847 44.56 9.00 57.98
CA ALA A 847 45.37 7.76 57.80
C ALA A 847 44.72 6.35 57.81
N SER A 848 45.34 5.27 57.30
CA SER A 848 46.16 5.01 56.09
C SER A 848 46.31 3.48 55.89
N SER A 849 46.98 3.05 54.81
CA SER A 849 47.62 1.72 54.60
C SER A 849 46.77 0.44 54.35
N THR A 850 47.21 -0.26 53.30
CA THR A 850 46.96 -1.67 52.89
C THR A 850 48.13 -2.57 53.40
N PRO A 851 48.33 -3.88 53.04
CA PRO A 851 47.53 -4.86 52.29
C PRO A 851 47.35 -6.23 53.08
N PRO A 852 47.73 -7.47 52.64
CA PRO A 852 46.82 -8.63 52.58
C PRO A 852 47.30 -9.86 53.44
N PRO A 853 46.72 -11.08 53.34
CA PRO A 853 46.99 -12.02 52.21
C PRO A 853 45.79 -12.93 51.81
N SER A 854 46.07 -14.04 51.12
CA SER A 854 45.20 -15.16 50.70
C SER A 854 45.39 -16.42 51.58
N GLU A 855 44.42 -17.35 51.62
CA GLU A 855 44.68 -18.81 51.66
C GLU A 855 43.40 -19.67 51.46
N ASP A 856 43.59 -20.88 50.89
CA ASP A 856 42.65 -22.00 50.70
C ASP A 856 43.51 -23.28 50.94
N PRO A 857 43.04 -24.34 51.66
CA PRO A 857 42.63 -25.54 50.91
C PRO A 857 41.66 -26.57 51.60
N SER A 858 41.00 -27.36 50.74
CA SER A 858 40.79 -28.85 50.82
C SER A 858 39.59 -29.52 51.55
N VAL A 859 38.82 -30.31 50.75
CA VAL A 859 38.55 -31.80 50.84
C VAL A 859 37.72 -32.33 52.07
N SER A 860 36.75 -33.27 52.01
CA SER A 860 36.40 -34.40 51.10
C SER A 860 34.90 -34.86 51.15
N GLN A 861 34.35 -35.33 50.01
CA GLN A 861 33.59 -36.59 49.72
C GLN A 861 32.51 -37.18 50.70
N ILE A 862 31.64 -38.16 50.39
CA ILE A 862 31.48 -39.12 49.27
C ILE A 862 29.97 -39.47 49.06
N LEU A 863 29.48 -39.56 47.80
CA LEU A 863 28.70 -40.64 47.12
C LEU A 863 27.75 -40.02 46.04
N VAL A 864 27.31 -40.60 44.91
CA VAL A 864 27.50 -41.84 44.09
C VAL A 864 26.20 -42.65 43.85
N ASP A 865 26.01 -43.05 42.57
CA ASP A 865 25.01 -43.91 41.89
C ASP A 865 23.83 -43.22 41.14
N ASP A 866 23.39 -43.63 39.93
CA ASP A 866 24.10 -44.12 38.71
C ASP A 866 23.15 -44.09 37.46
N GLU A 867 23.66 -44.40 36.25
CA GLU A 867 22.97 -44.72 34.97
C GLU A 867 22.14 -43.63 34.22
N ALA A 868 21.97 -43.62 32.89
CA ALA A 868 22.76 -44.13 31.75
C ALA A 868 22.22 -43.53 30.40
N TYR A 869 23.08 -43.36 29.39
CA TYR A 869 22.69 -42.97 28.01
C TYR A 869 22.49 -44.19 27.10
N PRO A 870 21.56 -44.16 26.11
CA PRO A 870 21.59 -45.06 24.97
C PRO A 870 22.30 -44.44 23.75
N ALA A 871 23.13 -45.25 23.08
CA ALA A 871 23.87 -44.92 21.85
C ALA A 871 23.10 -45.42 20.59
N PRO A 872 23.49 -45.03 19.35
CA PRO A 872 22.70 -45.29 18.15
C PRO A 872 22.94 -46.68 17.52
N PRO A 873 22.01 -47.20 16.70
CA PRO A 873 22.17 -48.48 16.02
C PRO A 873 23.09 -48.38 14.78
N GLN A 874 24.02 -49.33 14.65
CA GLN A 874 24.80 -49.58 13.43
C GLN A 874 24.08 -50.52 12.47
N ALA A 875 24.54 -50.55 11.22
CA ALA A 875 24.00 -51.37 10.12
C ALA A 875 24.72 -52.72 9.96
N GLU A 876 24.05 -53.71 9.37
CA GLU A 876 24.53 -54.75 8.43
C GLU A 876 23.47 -55.86 8.24
N PRO A 877 23.54 -56.77 7.23
CA PRO A 877 24.29 -56.74 5.97
C PRO A 877 23.42 -57.07 4.71
N SER A 878 24.07 -57.18 3.56
CA SER A 878 23.49 -57.45 2.22
C SER A 878 23.05 -58.89 1.93
N THR A 879 22.01 -59.06 1.09
CA THR A 879 21.89 -60.18 0.12
C THR A 879 21.21 -59.72 -1.18
N ALA A 880 21.49 -60.41 -2.30
CA ALA A 880 21.16 -60.02 -3.67
C ALA A 880 19.82 -60.59 -4.19
N ASN A 881 19.20 -59.94 -5.20
CA ASN A 881 19.16 -60.47 -6.58
C ASN A 881 18.31 -59.64 -7.58
N SER A 882 18.81 -59.60 -8.83
CA SER A 882 18.12 -59.49 -10.13
C SER A 882 16.74 -58.78 -10.26
N ALA A 883 16.70 -57.71 -11.05
CA ALA A 883 16.20 -57.74 -12.45
C ALA A 883 16.49 -56.39 -13.16
#